data_AF-A0A9R1TUQ0-F1
#
_entry.id   AF-A0A9R1TUQ0-F1
#
_cell.length_a   1.000
_cell.length_b   1.000
_cell.length_c   1.000
_cell.angle_alpha   90.00
_cell.angle_beta   90.00
_cell.angle_gamma   90.00
#
_symmetry.space_group_name_H-M   'P 1'
#
loop_
_entity.id
_entity.type
_entity.pdbx_description
1 polymer ?
#
loop_
_entity_poly.entity_id
_entity_poly.type
_entity_poly.pdbx_seq_one_letter_code
_entity_poly.pdbx_strand_id
1 'polypeptide(L)'
;MYEQVGMEDDCHNITSRYRILRKRLENLGYRQTLPVDALSLVERLLGDLLQTTESLRHFKAIAEDKIELVGPQELTADPYKCDNAKLVQECNKLHADLAEAKENHLKQTKDLKRKINHLETECSDLQLASSRNLKRIKDLEVESSNKSRRIQELLGKCCKPIVSNASLSARRKPTFPLRKPLIEGDVLPQEALKGSVSLGNLSRVKPELVDLVAMGDRKIASLSLEVAKLKGELGLQCDNANTLRTQLVLKGKEINRLRKMLEGGRPYLAVSKDCSCRQAEANCIQCNSSRKSSRGGEACWNEIKVLQQVKGNLEQQLKEALEKQHDAMSQAMKLAERNEELEKELKDIDHIALAVEADCNSTVKENNRRVSHIQEKLESALAKVSHLENDLLVEKRASQELRADLEACRLEKRSLQKILDSTAEEKKKLTDRINELTLIEETLNAEIERLSRLNETQKHELVQLECVNESLKKQMSSESPQDINNSNSRSSKDKGDKNDRNLGKGVKKKNGSKVQRRSLSPPVQEKRNSGSELMRELIQEKDGKIIELQKMVDQLRKETDYCKQEMDRLKKDSRSDNELWSQICDLKHQLNEKEIRVTELQREKRELCREKFELESRLQGCRNRSSPCKVCNQCRSVGPCVCLTLPPRQEIGGSRMLCSRLERERDTARSDVERLIEERDILRERLKMATEAHTYEQRRLRDNGRELESRLKEIERERQELLLAQGSRRTAIAGIEEQLEEAREELRRTKQELVSQRTQYFQLRALQDQTDQALGDVQSQLGQSEGELSKAMERNRSLEQQQLQLDNQVKELKQEINTLRTNMARLDQEKDQLLMELDNKTERIAALEREIISKEQQTMGTEQQVREAQHKYQICMDQSAEQERQLRSMQMEMENNQRQLAVASADRDNAAQENRRLQDDLAALTCEIRTLQRELETSRAESYDLKRQLQTYVSEVRRAEELLNRKENERTEMLNHFRSLSLEATVLENNNQSLESEAAEARGALQSARDRIVDFERELADKDCLIRGYETQITELTQNIASLETQVRQQTEQRARTEADLNAVRDLCVKLDQQKESLMKEMADRNAMKTQYEAQISRLRAEQNIVQEQMNRDHLTVDRMEALLDQARQESLDCQTHNQELQNEMARLKQRVCELQNKLSAESAELRRYQNQAAEYSKQISELRTEVTNERFNRARKEEEHRRSLNSTPESLNFDLNVVI
;
A
#
# COMPACT_ATOMS: atom_id res chain seq x y z
N MET A 1 -110.22 144.79 -33.61
CA MET A 1 -110.31 145.45 -34.93
C MET A 1 -109.47 144.65 -35.89
N TYR A 2 -109.97 144.38 -37.10
CA TYR A 2 -109.42 143.44 -38.09
C TYR A 2 -109.33 142.00 -37.55
N GLU A 3 -110.22 141.06 -37.87
CA GLU A 3 -110.82 140.62 -39.15
C GLU A 3 -109.88 139.80 -40.05
N GLN A 4 -110.15 138.48 -40.05
CA GLN A 4 -110.48 137.69 -41.24
C GLN A 4 -109.57 137.80 -42.49
N VAL A 5 -108.45 137.09 -42.50
CA VAL A 5 -108.03 136.26 -43.66
C VAL A 5 -107.34 135.00 -43.12
N GLY A 6 -107.57 133.82 -43.71
CA GLY A 6 -106.73 132.62 -43.52
C GLY A 6 -107.43 131.32 -43.08
N MET A 7 -108.63 131.38 -42.49
CA MET A 7 -109.32 130.18 -41.96
C MET A 7 -109.97 129.26 -43.02
N GLU A 8 -109.90 129.61 -44.31
CA GLU A 8 -110.55 128.84 -45.39
C GLU A 8 -109.61 127.89 -46.14
N ASP A 9 -108.29 128.18 -46.20
CA ASP A 9 -107.32 127.36 -46.93
C ASP A 9 -106.99 126.04 -46.21
N ASP A 10 -106.74 126.08 -44.89
CA ASP A 10 -106.49 124.86 -44.10
C ASP A 10 -107.70 123.92 -44.11
N CYS A 11 -108.92 124.47 -44.10
CA CYS A 11 -110.15 123.68 -44.18
C CYS A 11 -110.29 122.96 -45.53
N HIS A 12 -109.93 123.61 -46.64
CA HIS A 12 -109.86 122.97 -47.96
C HIS A 12 -108.77 121.89 -48.03
N ASN A 13 -107.59 122.16 -47.46
CA ASN A 13 -106.47 121.22 -47.42
C ASN A 13 -106.85 119.93 -46.66
N ILE A 14 -107.36 120.07 -45.42
CA ILE A 14 -107.85 118.97 -44.58
C ILE A 14 -108.98 118.19 -45.29
N THR A 15 -109.96 118.89 -45.88
CA THR A 15 -111.08 118.24 -46.59
C THR A 15 -110.61 117.44 -47.81
N SER A 16 -109.60 117.93 -48.54
CA SER A 16 -109.04 117.23 -49.69
C SER A 16 -108.28 115.95 -49.26
N ARG A 17 -107.45 116.03 -48.22
CA ARG A 17 -106.69 114.90 -47.66
C ARG A 17 -107.62 113.86 -47.06
N TYR A 18 -108.68 114.29 -46.35
CA TYR A 18 -109.74 113.39 -45.88
C TYR A 18 -110.37 112.62 -47.05
N ARG A 19 -110.75 113.29 -48.13
CA ARG A 19 -111.38 112.66 -49.30
C ARG A 19 -110.42 111.69 -50.03
N ILE A 20 -109.13 111.99 -50.08
CA ILE A 20 -108.09 111.12 -50.67
C ILE A 20 -107.83 109.89 -49.79
N LEU A 21 -107.57 110.07 -48.49
CA LEU A 21 -107.35 108.96 -47.56
C LEU A 21 -108.60 108.07 -47.51
N ARG A 22 -109.78 108.67 -47.45
CA ARG A 22 -111.05 107.94 -47.47
C ARG A 22 -111.16 107.01 -48.68
N LYS A 23 -110.83 107.50 -49.88
CA LYS A 23 -110.86 106.69 -51.10
C LYS A 23 -109.81 105.57 -51.08
N ARG A 24 -108.64 105.79 -50.47
CA ARG A 24 -107.62 104.73 -50.25
C ARG A 24 -108.12 103.65 -49.28
N LEU A 25 -108.74 104.05 -48.18
CA LEU A 25 -109.32 103.15 -47.18
C LEU A 25 -110.50 102.34 -47.75
N GLU A 26 -111.38 102.97 -48.53
CA GLU A 26 -112.51 102.29 -49.19
C GLU A 26 -112.06 101.31 -50.29
N ASN A 27 -110.99 101.64 -51.04
CA ASN A 27 -110.34 100.70 -51.96
C ASN A 27 -109.75 99.47 -51.24
N LEU A 28 -109.39 99.60 -49.96
CA LEU A 28 -108.93 98.52 -49.08
C LEU A 28 -110.09 97.91 -48.25
N GLY A 29 -111.34 98.27 -48.54
CA GLY A 29 -112.56 97.70 -47.94
C GLY A 29 -113.09 98.40 -46.69
N TYR A 30 -112.35 99.36 -46.11
CA TYR A 30 -112.72 100.03 -44.85
C TYR A 30 -113.75 101.15 -45.09
N ARG A 31 -114.97 100.95 -44.59
CA ARG A 31 -116.13 101.84 -44.81
C ARG A 31 -116.66 102.56 -43.56
N GLN A 32 -116.10 102.29 -42.39
CA GLN A 32 -116.48 102.91 -41.10
C GLN A 32 -116.18 104.43 -41.11
N THR A 33 -117.04 105.26 -40.51
CA THR A 33 -116.87 106.73 -40.50
C THR A 33 -115.60 107.16 -39.75
N LEU A 34 -114.73 107.94 -40.42
CA LEU A 34 -113.48 108.45 -39.85
C LEU A 34 -113.69 109.87 -39.27
N PRO A 35 -113.36 110.15 -38.00
CA PRO A 35 -113.31 111.52 -37.47
C PRO A 35 -112.18 112.34 -38.10
N VAL A 36 -112.36 113.66 -38.22
CA VAL A 36 -111.33 114.55 -38.81
C VAL A 36 -110.04 114.53 -37.98
N ASP A 37 -110.15 114.51 -36.66
CA ASP A 37 -109.02 114.51 -35.72
C ASP A 37 -108.10 113.29 -35.86
N ALA A 38 -108.62 112.17 -36.39
CA ALA A 38 -107.88 110.93 -36.61
C ALA A 38 -107.16 110.88 -37.98
N LEU A 39 -107.39 111.86 -38.86
CA LEU A 39 -106.96 111.85 -40.27
C LEU A 39 -105.44 111.65 -40.43
N SER A 40 -104.64 112.42 -39.70
CA SER A 40 -103.18 112.46 -39.84
C SER A 40 -102.48 111.18 -39.35
N LEU A 41 -103.04 110.52 -38.33
CA LEU A 41 -102.55 109.25 -37.82
C LEU A 41 -102.85 108.11 -38.78
N VAL A 42 -104.08 108.03 -39.29
CA VAL A 42 -104.48 106.98 -40.23
C VAL A 42 -103.81 107.17 -41.61
N GLU A 43 -103.52 108.41 -42.03
CA GLU A 43 -102.75 108.67 -43.25
C GLU A 43 -101.33 108.09 -43.19
N ARG A 44 -100.65 108.22 -42.04
CA ARG A 44 -99.32 107.63 -41.81
C ARG A 44 -99.38 106.11 -41.74
N LEU A 45 -100.22 105.56 -40.86
CA LEU A 45 -100.34 104.11 -40.68
C LEU A 45 -100.67 103.37 -41.99
N LEU A 46 -101.46 103.99 -42.88
CA LEU A 46 -101.76 103.41 -44.19
C LEU A 46 -100.56 103.46 -45.15
N GLY A 47 -99.72 104.49 -45.07
CA GLY A 47 -98.45 104.58 -45.80
C GLY A 47 -97.47 103.50 -45.36
N ASP A 48 -97.28 103.37 -44.04
CA ASP A 48 -96.38 102.38 -43.43
C ASP A 48 -96.80 100.94 -43.79
N LEU A 49 -98.11 100.65 -43.81
CA LEU A 49 -98.65 99.35 -44.18
C LEU A 49 -98.45 99.01 -45.68
N LEU A 50 -98.52 100.01 -46.57
CA LEU A 50 -98.24 99.82 -48.00
C LEU A 50 -96.74 99.58 -48.23
N GLN A 51 -95.88 100.39 -47.63
CA GLN A 51 -94.42 100.25 -47.79
C GLN A 51 -93.89 98.92 -47.21
N THR A 52 -94.45 98.46 -46.08
CA THR A 52 -94.10 97.14 -45.52
C THR A 52 -94.60 95.98 -46.38
N THR A 53 -95.81 96.05 -46.96
CA THR A 53 -96.32 94.98 -47.85
C THR A 53 -95.62 94.94 -49.21
N GLU A 54 -95.13 96.06 -49.74
CA GLU A 54 -94.25 96.07 -50.91
C GLU A 54 -92.87 95.49 -50.60
N SER A 55 -92.27 95.87 -49.46
CA SER A 55 -91.01 95.30 -48.98
C SER A 55 -91.09 93.78 -48.81
N LEU A 56 -92.20 93.27 -48.26
CA LEU A 56 -92.43 91.83 -48.08
C LEU A 56 -92.49 91.07 -49.42
N ARG A 57 -93.12 91.63 -50.46
CA ARG A 57 -93.12 91.02 -51.81
C ARG A 57 -91.71 90.95 -52.39
N HIS A 58 -90.91 92.00 -52.23
CA HIS A 58 -89.54 92.04 -52.74
C HIS A 58 -88.65 90.97 -52.08
N PHE A 59 -88.69 90.86 -50.75
CA PHE A 59 -87.94 89.81 -50.04
C PHE A 59 -88.46 88.39 -50.34
N LYS A 60 -89.77 88.20 -50.55
CA LYS A 60 -90.32 86.90 -50.94
C LYS A 60 -89.80 86.44 -52.32
N ALA A 61 -89.75 87.35 -53.30
CA ALA A 61 -89.19 87.03 -54.62
C ALA A 61 -87.70 86.62 -54.51
N ILE A 62 -86.89 87.35 -53.74
CA ILE A 62 -85.47 87.02 -53.51
C ILE A 62 -85.29 85.67 -52.78
N ALA A 63 -86.23 85.28 -51.92
CA ALA A 63 -86.21 83.98 -51.25
C ALA A 63 -86.53 82.83 -52.22
N GLU A 64 -87.53 83.02 -53.11
CA GLU A 64 -87.92 82.02 -54.10
C GLU A 64 -86.79 81.80 -55.13
N ASP A 65 -86.21 82.87 -55.66
CA ASP A 65 -85.07 82.86 -56.60
C ASP A 65 -83.82 82.15 -56.03
N LYS A 66 -83.62 82.22 -54.70
CA LYS A 66 -82.52 81.53 -54.01
C LYS A 66 -82.79 80.06 -53.68
N ILE A 67 -84.04 79.63 -53.61
CA ILE A 67 -84.38 78.22 -53.31
C ILE A 67 -84.14 77.35 -54.55
N GLU A 68 -84.50 77.82 -55.75
CA GLU A 68 -84.26 77.07 -56.99
C GLU A 68 -82.76 76.84 -57.28
N LEU A 69 -81.89 77.77 -56.86
CA LEU A 69 -80.44 77.67 -57.01
C LEU A 69 -79.75 76.64 -56.08
N VAL A 70 -80.41 76.19 -55.00
CA VAL A 70 -79.80 75.28 -54.01
C VAL A 70 -80.09 73.79 -54.32
N GLY A 71 -81.18 73.49 -55.02
CA GLY A 71 -81.62 72.11 -55.32
C GLY A 71 -80.54 71.14 -55.84
N PRO A 72 -79.60 71.55 -56.72
CA PRO A 72 -78.53 70.66 -57.21
C PRO A 72 -77.47 70.28 -56.16
N GLN A 73 -77.36 70.98 -55.03
CA GLN A 73 -76.25 70.82 -54.09
C GLN A 73 -76.54 69.82 -52.95
N GLU A 74 -77.80 69.59 -52.57
CA GLU A 74 -78.13 68.62 -51.51
C GLU A 74 -77.80 67.17 -51.89
N LEU A 75 -77.98 66.81 -53.17
CA LEU A 75 -77.69 65.47 -53.71
C LEU A 75 -76.21 65.06 -53.57
N THR A 76 -75.29 66.02 -53.40
CA THR A 76 -73.86 65.73 -53.14
C THR A 76 -73.52 65.57 -51.66
N ALA A 77 -74.42 65.99 -50.76
CA ALA A 77 -74.22 65.88 -49.31
C ALA A 77 -74.74 64.56 -48.71
N ASP A 78 -75.72 63.92 -49.35
CA ASP A 78 -76.39 62.73 -48.82
C ASP A 78 -75.47 61.53 -48.50
N PRO A 79 -74.40 61.20 -49.28
CA PRO A 79 -73.45 60.17 -48.88
C PRO A 79 -72.79 60.47 -47.53
N TYR A 80 -72.39 61.72 -47.29
CA TYR A 80 -71.80 62.17 -46.03
C TYR A 80 -72.82 62.24 -44.88
N LYS A 81 -74.10 62.54 -45.17
CA LYS A 81 -75.19 62.41 -44.18
C LYS A 81 -75.35 60.93 -43.76
N CYS A 82 -75.34 59.99 -44.72
CA CYS A 82 -75.43 58.55 -44.44
C CYS A 82 -74.22 58.01 -43.67
N ASP A 83 -73.00 58.40 -44.02
CA ASP A 83 -71.80 57.91 -43.33
C ASP A 83 -71.63 58.54 -41.94
N ASN A 84 -72.00 59.82 -41.74
CA ASN A 84 -72.13 60.39 -40.40
C ASN A 84 -73.20 59.67 -39.57
N ALA A 85 -74.34 59.26 -40.16
CA ALA A 85 -75.34 58.48 -39.44
C ALA A 85 -74.84 57.09 -39.01
N LYS A 86 -74.02 56.42 -39.84
CA LYS A 86 -73.33 55.16 -39.47
C LYS A 86 -72.31 55.40 -38.35
N LEU A 87 -71.45 56.41 -38.48
CA LEU A 87 -70.45 56.74 -37.46
C LEU A 87 -71.08 57.13 -36.12
N VAL A 88 -72.21 57.83 -36.13
CA VAL A 88 -73.00 58.12 -34.91
C VAL A 88 -73.59 56.84 -34.31
N GLN A 89 -74.09 55.90 -35.13
CA GLN A 89 -74.53 54.59 -34.63
C GLN A 89 -73.37 53.76 -34.06
N GLU A 90 -72.21 53.75 -34.70
CA GLU A 90 -71.02 53.03 -34.22
C GLU A 90 -70.45 53.65 -32.94
N CYS A 91 -70.33 54.99 -32.86
CA CYS A 91 -69.96 55.69 -31.63
C CYS A 91 -70.96 55.43 -30.50
N ASN A 92 -72.27 55.50 -30.76
CA ASN A 92 -73.29 55.22 -29.75
C ASN A 92 -73.24 53.75 -29.27
N LYS A 93 -72.97 52.82 -30.18
CA LYS A 93 -72.79 51.40 -29.84
C LYS A 93 -71.52 51.17 -29.03
N LEU A 94 -70.38 51.72 -29.45
CA LEU A 94 -69.13 51.66 -28.69
C LEU A 94 -69.26 52.32 -27.31
N HIS A 95 -70.06 53.38 -27.17
CA HIS A 95 -70.39 53.97 -25.87
C HIS A 95 -71.25 53.05 -25.01
N ALA A 96 -72.21 52.31 -25.60
CA ALA A 96 -73.00 51.31 -24.88
C ALA A 96 -72.13 50.12 -24.44
N ASP A 97 -71.31 49.56 -25.35
CA ASP A 97 -70.38 48.46 -25.09
C ASP A 97 -69.35 48.87 -23.99
N LEU A 98 -68.85 50.11 -24.02
CA LEU A 98 -67.97 50.68 -22.99
C LEU A 98 -68.69 50.89 -21.65
N ALA A 99 -69.98 51.26 -21.66
CA ALA A 99 -70.78 51.40 -20.44
C ALA A 99 -71.05 50.03 -19.80
N GLU A 100 -71.40 49.02 -20.59
CA GLU A 100 -71.58 47.65 -20.10
C GLU A 100 -70.27 47.07 -19.56
N ALA A 101 -69.14 47.26 -20.26
CA ALA A 101 -67.83 46.86 -19.78
C ALA A 101 -67.47 47.53 -18.44
N LYS A 102 -67.76 48.83 -18.27
CA LYS A 102 -67.58 49.54 -16.99
C LYS A 102 -68.50 48.99 -15.90
N GLU A 103 -69.76 48.70 -16.20
CA GLU A 103 -70.69 48.12 -15.21
C GLU A 103 -70.24 46.71 -14.80
N ASN A 104 -69.81 45.88 -15.74
CA ASN A 104 -69.33 44.53 -15.49
C ASN A 104 -68.00 44.52 -14.70
N HIS A 105 -67.07 45.45 -14.97
CA HIS A 105 -65.89 45.64 -14.11
C HIS A 105 -66.25 46.20 -12.72
N LEU A 106 -67.27 47.06 -12.60
CA LEU A 106 -67.77 47.51 -11.29
C LEU A 106 -68.45 46.38 -10.50
N LYS A 107 -69.17 45.46 -11.16
CA LYS A 107 -69.69 44.22 -10.55
C LYS A 107 -68.54 43.34 -10.05
N GLN A 108 -67.59 43.00 -10.93
CA GLN A 108 -66.38 42.23 -10.58
C GLN A 108 -65.61 42.85 -9.40
N THR A 109 -65.44 44.18 -9.39
CA THR A 109 -64.76 44.90 -8.30
C THR A 109 -65.53 44.82 -6.98
N LYS A 110 -66.87 44.92 -7.02
CA LYS A 110 -67.72 44.74 -5.83
C LYS A 110 -67.69 43.29 -5.34
N ASP A 111 -67.71 42.32 -6.23
CA ASP A 111 -67.70 40.89 -5.88
C ASP A 111 -66.33 40.46 -5.31
N LEU A 112 -65.23 40.96 -5.89
CA LEU A 112 -63.88 40.79 -5.35
C LEU A 112 -63.74 41.45 -3.97
N LYS A 113 -64.28 42.67 -3.76
CA LYS A 113 -64.31 43.29 -2.43
C LYS A 113 -65.12 42.46 -1.43
N ARG A 114 -66.30 41.93 -1.80
CA ARG A 114 -67.03 40.99 -0.91
C ARG A 114 -66.21 39.75 -0.55
N LYS A 115 -65.46 39.19 -1.51
CA LYS A 115 -64.56 38.05 -1.25
C LYS A 115 -63.40 38.41 -0.33
N ILE A 116 -62.79 39.59 -0.49
CA ILE A 116 -61.74 40.09 0.41
C ILE A 116 -62.30 40.24 1.82
N ASN A 117 -63.39 40.98 2.02
CA ASN A 117 -64.03 41.13 3.33
C ASN A 117 -64.46 39.78 3.96
N HIS A 118 -64.89 38.80 3.14
CA HIS A 118 -65.21 37.45 3.61
C HIS A 118 -63.96 36.68 4.06
N LEU A 119 -62.87 36.73 3.30
CA LEU A 119 -61.60 36.12 3.70
C LEU A 119 -60.94 36.84 4.89
N GLU A 120 -61.15 38.15 5.05
CA GLU A 120 -60.73 38.90 6.24
C GLU A 120 -61.52 38.49 7.48
N THR A 121 -62.82 38.25 7.36
CA THR A 121 -63.64 37.71 8.47
C THR A 121 -63.27 36.26 8.79
N GLU A 122 -63.08 35.39 7.79
CA GLU A 122 -62.61 34.02 8.01
C GLU A 122 -61.20 33.98 8.61
N CYS A 123 -60.26 34.80 8.13
CA CYS A 123 -58.94 34.95 8.76
C CYS A 123 -59.03 35.44 10.20
N SER A 124 -59.96 36.36 10.50
CA SER A 124 -60.18 36.86 11.88
C SER A 124 -60.74 35.75 12.78
N ASP A 125 -61.74 34.99 12.31
CA ASP A 125 -62.32 33.88 13.05
C ASP A 125 -61.34 32.71 13.20
N LEU A 126 -60.50 32.43 12.20
CA LEU A 126 -59.41 31.45 12.27
C LEU A 126 -58.28 31.91 13.20
N GLN A 127 -57.96 33.21 13.26
CA GLN A 127 -57.03 33.77 14.26
C GLN A 127 -57.62 33.67 15.68
N LEU A 128 -58.92 33.94 15.87
CA LEU A 128 -59.61 33.77 17.15
C LEU A 128 -59.69 32.29 17.55
N ALA A 129 -59.96 31.38 16.62
CA ALA A 129 -59.95 29.94 16.85
C ALA A 129 -58.53 29.43 17.16
N SER A 130 -57.52 29.90 16.43
CA SER A 130 -56.10 29.61 16.68
C SER A 130 -55.66 30.13 18.06
N SER A 131 -56.04 31.35 18.44
CA SER A 131 -55.77 31.92 19.76
C SER A 131 -56.46 31.15 20.89
N ARG A 132 -57.73 30.73 20.69
CA ARG A 132 -58.45 29.84 21.62
C ARG A 132 -57.78 28.48 21.73
N ASN A 133 -57.34 27.88 20.62
CA ASN A 133 -56.64 26.61 20.59
C ASN A 133 -55.25 26.70 21.22
N LEU A 134 -54.49 27.76 20.97
CA LEU A 134 -53.19 28.04 21.59
C LEU A 134 -53.33 28.26 23.10
N LYS A 135 -54.36 28.99 23.54
CA LYS A 135 -54.70 29.09 24.97
C LYS A 135 -55.05 27.72 25.53
N ARG A 136 -55.85 26.91 24.82
CA ARG A 136 -56.23 25.57 25.26
C ARG A 136 -55.03 24.60 25.32
N ILE A 137 -54.06 24.74 24.42
CA ILE A 137 -52.78 24.03 24.46
C ILE A 137 -52.01 24.46 25.70
N LYS A 138 -51.84 25.76 25.96
CA LYS A 138 -51.19 26.27 27.18
C LYS A 138 -51.89 25.83 28.47
N ASP A 139 -53.22 25.83 28.51
CA ASP A 139 -54.00 25.28 29.63
C ASP A 139 -53.67 23.78 29.85
N LEU A 140 -53.56 23.00 28.77
CA LEU A 140 -53.23 21.57 28.80
C LEU A 140 -51.74 21.30 29.10
N GLU A 141 -50.82 22.19 28.71
CA GLU A 141 -49.39 22.16 29.08
C GLU A 141 -49.20 22.46 30.57
N VAL A 142 -49.94 23.43 31.11
CA VAL A 142 -50.03 23.70 32.55
C VAL A 142 -50.66 22.50 33.28
N GLU A 143 -51.75 21.92 32.76
CA GLU A 143 -52.36 20.72 33.36
C GLU A 143 -51.43 19.50 33.30
N SER A 144 -50.68 19.33 32.20
CA SER A 144 -49.71 18.26 31.97
C SER A 144 -48.47 18.38 32.85
N SER A 145 -47.89 19.58 32.97
CA SER A 145 -46.77 19.85 33.86
C SER A 145 -47.17 19.74 35.34
N ASN A 146 -48.38 20.17 35.71
CA ASN A 146 -48.94 19.94 37.04
C ASN A 146 -49.14 18.43 37.33
N LYS A 147 -49.65 17.65 36.37
CA LYS A 147 -49.75 16.18 36.48
C LYS A 147 -48.38 15.51 36.57
N SER A 148 -47.40 15.97 35.79
CA SER A 148 -46.03 15.44 35.78
C SER A 148 -45.29 15.73 37.09
N ARG A 149 -45.44 16.96 37.63
CA ARG A 149 -44.97 17.31 38.98
C ARG A 149 -45.64 16.43 40.03
N ARG A 150 -46.96 16.20 39.94
CA ARG A 150 -47.68 15.31 40.86
C ARG A 150 -47.27 13.83 40.73
N ILE A 151 -46.88 13.37 39.54
CA ILE A 151 -46.30 12.04 39.34
C ILE A 151 -44.91 11.97 40.01
N GLN A 152 -44.06 12.99 39.86
CA GLN A 152 -42.77 13.06 40.57
C GLN A 152 -42.95 13.12 42.10
N GLU A 153 -43.93 13.87 42.61
CA GLU A 153 -44.29 13.91 44.04
C GLU A 153 -44.76 12.56 44.61
N LEU A 154 -45.35 11.71 43.78
CA LEU A 154 -45.82 10.37 44.16
C LEU A 154 -44.71 9.32 44.03
N LEU A 155 -43.92 9.37 42.96
CA LEU A 155 -42.76 8.48 42.76
C LEU A 155 -41.67 8.75 43.80
N GLY A 156 -41.40 10.02 44.13
CA GLY A 156 -40.45 10.43 45.16
C GLY A 156 -40.81 10.01 46.60
N LYS A 157 -41.99 9.40 46.80
CA LYS A 157 -42.44 8.86 48.11
C LYS A 157 -42.39 7.34 48.20
N CYS A 158 -41.98 6.64 47.14
CA CYS A 158 -41.86 5.18 47.12
C CYS A 158 -40.38 4.74 47.23
N CYS A 159 -39.85 4.71 48.45
CA CYS A 159 -38.49 4.25 48.70
C CYS A 159 -38.30 2.74 48.40
N LYS A 160 -37.15 2.44 47.80
CA LYS A 160 -36.55 1.12 47.50
C LYS A 160 -37.02 -0.08 48.34
N PRO A 161 -37.37 -1.21 47.70
CA PRO A 161 -37.05 -2.54 48.21
C PRO A 161 -35.67 -2.98 47.71
N ILE A 162 -34.82 -3.46 48.63
CA ILE A 162 -33.57 -4.18 48.35
C ILE A 162 -33.88 -5.69 48.51
N VAL A 163 -33.39 -6.55 47.60
CA VAL A 163 -33.02 -7.97 47.85
C VAL A 163 -32.28 -8.53 46.62
N SER A 164 -31.40 -9.51 46.84
CA SER A 164 -30.45 -10.06 45.86
C SER A 164 -30.92 -11.32 45.12
N ASN A 165 -30.22 -11.65 44.02
CA ASN A 165 -29.96 -12.98 43.45
C ASN A 165 -31.10 -14.03 43.35
N ALA A 166 -31.53 -14.34 42.12
CA ALA A 166 -31.66 -15.73 41.63
C ALA A 166 -31.84 -15.79 40.11
N SER A 167 -31.47 -16.92 39.51
CA SER A 167 -31.75 -17.27 38.11
C SER A 167 -33.13 -17.93 37.96
N LEU A 168 -33.80 -17.76 36.80
CA LEU A 168 -34.19 -18.87 35.90
C LEU A 168 -35.09 -18.45 34.72
N SER A 169 -35.18 -19.37 33.77
CA SER A 169 -35.76 -19.34 32.43
C SER A 169 -37.30 -19.27 32.28
N ALA A 170 -37.70 -18.92 31.05
CA ALA A 170 -38.88 -19.43 30.29
C ALA A 170 -40.23 -18.69 30.35
N ARG A 171 -41.09 -19.00 29.35
CA ARG A 171 -42.33 -18.30 28.96
C ARG A 171 -43.59 -19.04 29.45
N ARG A 172 -44.68 -18.31 29.78
CA ARG A 172 -46.02 -18.34 29.09
C ARG A 172 -47.11 -17.50 29.81
N LYS A 173 -48.16 -17.12 29.05
CA LYS A 173 -49.46 -16.51 29.44
C LYS A 173 -50.55 -17.62 29.62
N PRO A 174 -51.88 -17.39 29.84
CA PRO A 174 -52.67 -16.19 30.27
C PRO A 174 -53.76 -16.47 31.37
N THR A 175 -54.62 -15.48 31.70
CA THR A 175 -56.14 -15.51 31.62
C THR A 175 -56.91 -14.81 32.79
N PHE A 176 -58.13 -14.32 32.50
CA PHE A 176 -59.12 -13.51 33.27
C PHE A 176 -60.16 -14.40 34.05
N PRO A 177 -61.18 -13.93 34.86
CA PRO A 177 -62.09 -12.77 34.63
C PRO A 177 -62.91 -12.02 35.77
N LEU A 178 -63.30 -10.77 35.44
CA LEU A 178 -64.61 -10.02 35.59
C LEU A 178 -65.61 -10.16 36.78
N ARG A 179 -66.24 -9.02 37.14
CA ARG A 179 -67.73 -8.85 37.29
C ARG A 179 -68.23 -7.37 37.20
N LYS A 180 -69.56 -7.16 37.04
CA LYS A 180 -70.35 -5.88 36.92
C LYS A 180 -71.56 -5.89 37.90
N PRO A 181 -72.28 -4.76 38.14
CA PRO A 181 -73.57 -4.40 37.46
C PRO A 181 -73.52 -3.02 36.72
N LEU A 182 -74.45 -2.50 35.88
CA LEU A 182 -75.93 -2.58 35.63
C LEU A 182 -76.76 -1.60 36.52
N ILE A 183 -77.67 -0.70 36.07
CA ILE A 183 -78.91 -0.79 35.22
C ILE A 183 -79.33 0.59 34.57
N GLU A 184 -80.30 0.57 33.62
CA GLU A 184 -81.15 1.59 32.90
C GLU A 184 -81.25 3.11 33.32
N GLY A 185 -81.78 4.07 32.51
CA GLY A 185 -82.29 4.05 31.10
C GLY A 185 -83.04 5.33 30.58
N ASP A 186 -83.05 5.51 29.25
CA ASP A 186 -84.00 6.15 28.28
C ASP A 186 -84.67 7.58 28.32
N VAL A 187 -84.65 8.23 27.12
CA VAL A 187 -85.60 9.16 26.45
C VAL A 187 -85.56 10.72 26.67
N LEU A 188 -85.96 11.45 25.61
CA LEU A 188 -85.94 12.92 25.28
C LEU A 188 -87.29 13.63 25.66
N PRO A 189 -87.54 14.99 25.51
CA PRO A 189 -86.91 15.98 24.59
C PRO A 189 -86.78 17.50 24.99
N GLN A 190 -86.03 18.24 24.16
CA GLN A 190 -86.21 19.62 23.60
C GLN A 190 -86.50 20.90 24.45
N GLU A 191 -85.68 21.94 24.16
CA GLU A 191 -85.92 23.42 24.17
C GLU A 191 -85.62 24.40 25.36
N ALA A 192 -85.26 25.63 24.94
CA ALA A 192 -85.31 26.95 25.60
C ALA A 192 -84.34 27.42 26.74
N LEU A 193 -83.34 28.24 26.33
CA LEU A 193 -82.93 29.56 26.89
C LEU A 193 -82.29 29.76 28.30
N LYS A 194 -81.14 30.47 28.27
CA LYS A 194 -80.57 31.43 29.27
C LYS A 194 -79.99 30.92 30.63
N GLY A 195 -78.66 31.05 30.77
CA GLY A 195 -78.08 31.85 31.88
C GLY A 195 -77.16 31.16 32.91
N SER A 196 -76.04 31.84 33.24
CA SER A 196 -75.22 31.74 34.47
C SER A 196 -74.45 30.44 34.83
N VAL A 197 -73.17 30.41 34.42
CA VAL A 197 -71.96 30.07 35.20
C VAL A 197 -72.10 29.26 36.52
N SER A 198 -71.55 28.04 36.57
CA SER A 198 -70.43 27.66 37.49
C SER A 198 -70.00 26.17 37.39
N LEU A 199 -68.88 25.85 38.05
CA LEU A 199 -67.99 24.66 37.99
C LEU A 199 -68.65 23.26 38.04
N GLY A 200 -68.04 22.23 37.40
CA GLY A 200 -68.48 20.81 37.54
C GLY A 200 -67.64 19.74 36.79
N ASN A 201 -66.50 19.32 37.38
CA ASN A 201 -65.49 18.40 36.82
C ASN A 201 -65.90 16.98 36.33
N LEU A 202 -65.14 16.48 35.34
CA LEU A 202 -64.70 15.08 35.08
C LEU A 202 -65.71 13.98 34.64
N SER A 203 -65.49 13.41 33.44
CA SER A 203 -65.52 11.94 33.25
C SER A 203 -64.72 11.41 32.03
N ARG A 204 -63.47 11.02 32.30
CA ARG A 204 -62.84 9.74 31.88
C ARG A 204 -63.22 9.13 30.50
N VAL A 205 -62.50 9.51 29.45
CA VAL A 205 -62.23 8.59 28.32
C VAL A 205 -61.06 7.67 28.71
N LYS A 206 -61.07 6.41 28.25
CA LYS A 206 -60.02 5.42 28.53
C LYS A 206 -58.76 5.71 27.68
N PRO A 207 -57.55 5.30 28.12
CA PRO A 207 -56.40 5.28 27.23
C PRO A 207 -56.65 4.29 26.10
N GLU A 208 -56.80 4.79 24.88
CA GLU A 208 -56.66 3.98 23.68
C GLU A 208 -55.18 3.61 23.54
N LEU A 209 -54.88 2.32 23.35
CA LEU A 209 -53.51 1.88 23.11
C LEU A 209 -53.14 2.35 21.70
N VAL A 210 -52.42 3.47 21.60
CA VAL A 210 -52.03 4.06 20.32
C VAL A 210 -51.06 3.12 19.63
N ASP A 211 -51.59 2.32 18.71
CA ASP A 211 -50.81 1.52 17.78
C ASP A 211 -50.01 2.47 16.87
N LEU A 212 -48.68 2.38 16.98
CA LEU A 212 -47.75 3.18 16.20
C LEU A 212 -47.81 2.82 14.71
N VAL A 213 -48.20 1.59 14.37
CA VAL A 213 -48.48 1.18 12.99
C VAL A 213 -49.71 1.93 12.49
N ALA A 214 -50.83 1.90 13.23
CA ALA A 214 -52.03 2.66 12.87
C ALA A 214 -51.82 4.19 12.83
N MET A 215 -50.89 4.74 13.63
CA MET A 215 -50.48 6.15 13.50
C MET A 215 -49.65 6.39 12.23
N GLY A 216 -48.73 5.47 11.90
CA GLY A 216 -47.99 5.44 10.64
C GLY A 216 -48.92 5.38 9.43
N ASP A 217 -49.88 4.46 9.43
CA ASP A 217 -50.90 4.30 8.38
C ASP A 217 -51.77 5.55 8.24
N ARG A 218 -52.17 6.19 9.34
CA ARG A 218 -52.88 7.49 9.30
C ARG A 218 -52.01 8.59 8.70
N LYS A 219 -50.69 8.61 8.99
CA LYS A 219 -49.75 9.59 8.42
C LYS A 219 -49.50 9.32 6.93
N ILE A 220 -49.32 8.06 6.53
CA ILE A 220 -49.19 7.61 5.14
C ILE A 220 -50.47 7.90 4.36
N ALA A 221 -51.65 7.66 4.93
CA ALA A 221 -52.94 8.00 4.32
C ALA A 221 -53.13 9.51 4.16
N SER A 222 -52.75 10.32 5.15
CA SER A 222 -52.78 11.79 5.05
C SER A 222 -51.86 12.30 3.94
N LEU A 223 -50.61 11.81 3.88
CA LEU A 223 -49.66 12.17 2.83
C LEU A 223 -50.08 11.64 1.46
N SER A 224 -50.72 10.47 1.38
CA SER A 224 -51.26 9.91 0.14
C SER A 224 -52.46 10.71 -0.36
N LEU A 225 -53.32 11.21 0.54
CA LEU A 225 -54.42 12.11 0.22
C LEU A 225 -53.90 13.47 -0.28
N GLU A 226 -52.84 13.99 0.33
CA GLU A 226 -52.18 15.23 -0.06
C GLU A 226 -51.48 15.09 -1.43
N VAL A 227 -50.78 13.98 -1.67
CA VAL A 227 -50.23 13.63 -3.00
C VAL A 227 -51.35 13.42 -4.04
N ALA A 228 -52.48 12.84 -3.67
CA ALA A 228 -53.64 12.71 -4.57
C ALA A 228 -54.26 14.07 -4.90
N LYS A 229 -54.37 14.98 -3.91
CA LYS A 229 -54.83 16.37 -4.10
C LYS A 229 -53.88 17.14 -5.01
N LEU A 230 -52.58 17.09 -4.77
CA LEU A 230 -51.57 17.73 -5.61
C LEU A 230 -51.53 17.16 -7.04
N LYS A 231 -51.77 15.86 -7.22
CA LYS A 231 -51.95 15.24 -8.55
C LYS A 231 -53.24 15.71 -9.24
N GLY A 232 -54.32 15.89 -8.50
CA GLY A 232 -55.57 16.48 -9.01
C GLY A 232 -55.41 17.94 -9.42
N GLU A 233 -54.72 18.74 -8.60
CA GLU A 233 -54.38 20.13 -8.91
C GLU A 233 -53.44 20.24 -10.12
N LEU A 234 -52.44 19.37 -10.23
CA LEU A 234 -51.59 19.26 -11.42
C LEU A 234 -52.38 18.87 -12.67
N GLY A 235 -53.33 17.92 -12.55
CA GLY A 235 -54.24 17.54 -13.63
C GLY A 235 -55.08 18.72 -14.11
N LEU A 236 -55.71 19.46 -13.19
CA LEU A 236 -56.48 20.67 -13.49
C LEU A 236 -55.61 21.75 -14.15
N GLN A 237 -54.34 21.90 -13.76
CA GLN A 237 -53.42 22.82 -14.44
C GLN A 237 -53.01 22.33 -15.85
N CYS A 238 -52.87 21.02 -16.06
CA CYS A 238 -52.69 20.45 -17.39
C CYS A 238 -53.93 20.68 -18.28
N ASP A 239 -55.14 20.51 -17.75
CA ASP A 239 -56.39 20.75 -18.48
C ASP A 239 -56.61 22.25 -18.76
N ASN A 240 -56.23 23.14 -17.85
CA ASN A 240 -56.16 24.58 -18.10
C ASN A 240 -55.15 24.91 -19.22
N ALA A 241 -53.95 24.33 -19.19
CA ALA A 241 -52.95 24.52 -20.24
C ALA A 241 -53.42 23.96 -21.60
N ASN A 242 -54.14 22.83 -21.60
CA ASN A 242 -54.67 22.20 -22.81
C ASN A 242 -55.88 22.94 -23.38
N THR A 243 -56.76 23.48 -22.54
CA THR A 243 -57.86 24.37 -22.98
C THR A 243 -57.33 25.71 -23.49
N LEU A 244 -56.30 26.30 -22.87
CA LEU A 244 -55.62 27.49 -23.39
C LEU A 244 -54.91 27.22 -24.73
N ARG A 245 -54.21 26.08 -24.88
CA ARG A 245 -53.67 25.63 -26.19
C ARG A 245 -54.78 25.46 -27.22
N THR A 246 -55.92 24.87 -26.84
CA THR A 246 -57.07 24.68 -27.74
C THR A 246 -57.68 26.02 -28.15
N GLN A 247 -57.80 26.99 -27.23
CA GLN A 247 -58.22 28.35 -27.54
C GLN A 247 -57.23 29.06 -28.48
N LEU A 248 -55.91 28.90 -28.27
CA LEU A 248 -54.89 29.44 -29.19
C LEU A 248 -54.98 28.82 -30.59
N VAL A 249 -55.21 27.50 -30.69
CA VAL A 249 -55.44 26.81 -31.97
C VAL A 249 -56.73 27.29 -32.65
N LEU A 250 -57.80 27.53 -31.90
CA LEU A 250 -59.05 28.10 -32.42
C LEU A 250 -58.88 29.56 -32.86
N LYS A 251 -58.15 30.38 -32.11
CA LYS A 251 -57.78 31.75 -32.50
C LYS A 251 -56.88 31.76 -33.73
N GLY A 252 -55.92 30.84 -33.86
CA GLY A 252 -55.09 30.68 -35.05
C GLY A 252 -55.91 30.25 -36.28
N LYS A 253 -56.88 29.34 -36.11
CA LYS A 253 -57.84 28.96 -37.16
C LYS A 253 -58.72 30.15 -37.58
N GLU A 254 -59.22 30.93 -36.63
CA GLU A 254 -60.03 32.13 -36.93
C GLU A 254 -59.19 33.24 -37.59
N ILE A 255 -57.95 33.47 -37.15
CA ILE A 255 -57.00 34.37 -37.83
C ILE A 255 -56.75 33.93 -39.28
N ASN A 256 -56.56 32.63 -39.51
CA ASN A 256 -56.37 32.10 -40.88
C ASN A 256 -57.66 32.09 -41.71
N ARG A 257 -58.84 31.98 -41.10
CA ARG A 257 -60.14 32.21 -41.74
C ARG A 257 -60.30 33.69 -42.13
N LEU A 258 -59.94 34.62 -41.25
CA LEU A 258 -59.99 36.07 -41.51
C LEU A 258 -59.00 36.45 -42.62
N ARG A 259 -57.78 35.88 -42.64
CA ARG A 259 -56.87 35.99 -43.80
C ARG A 259 -57.54 35.51 -45.08
N LYS A 260 -58.11 34.30 -45.09
CA LYS A 260 -58.80 33.74 -46.27
C LYS A 260 -60.05 34.54 -46.71
N MET A 261 -60.72 35.22 -45.80
CA MET A 261 -61.81 36.16 -46.13
C MET A 261 -61.27 37.45 -46.77
N LEU A 262 -60.11 37.95 -46.34
CA LEU A 262 -59.43 39.10 -46.94
C LEU A 262 -58.81 38.74 -48.31
N GLU A 263 -58.30 37.52 -48.47
CA GLU A 263 -57.79 36.96 -49.74
C GLU A 263 -58.92 36.69 -50.77
N GLY A 264 -60.18 36.62 -50.33
CA GLY A 264 -61.36 36.37 -51.17
C GLY A 264 -62.09 37.62 -51.68
N GLY A 265 -61.60 38.83 -51.36
CA GLY A 265 -62.20 40.09 -51.81
C GLY A 265 -61.98 40.38 -53.30
N ARG A 266 -62.92 41.07 -53.96
CA ARG A 266 -62.73 41.51 -55.37
C ARG A 266 -61.50 42.44 -55.46
N PRO A 267 -60.59 42.24 -56.43
CA PRO A 267 -59.39 43.06 -56.55
C PRO A 267 -59.73 44.52 -56.88
N TYR A 268 -58.93 45.45 -56.36
CA TYR A 268 -59.10 46.90 -56.49
C TYR A 268 -59.35 47.39 -57.94
N LEU A 269 -58.70 46.75 -58.92
CA LEU A 269 -58.88 47.04 -60.36
C LEU A 269 -60.28 46.74 -60.92
N ALA A 270 -61.09 45.93 -60.23
CA ALA A 270 -62.49 45.72 -60.57
C ALA A 270 -63.36 46.88 -60.05
N VAL A 271 -63.09 47.38 -58.84
CA VAL A 271 -63.82 48.55 -58.27
C VAL A 271 -63.44 49.84 -59.02
N SER A 272 -62.18 49.97 -59.45
CA SER A 272 -61.69 51.09 -60.25
C SER A 272 -62.29 51.18 -61.68
N LYS A 273 -63.14 50.23 -62.10
CA LYS A 273 -63.88 50.30 -63.37
C LYS A 273 -65.32 50.83 -63.25
N ASP A 274 -65.90 50.79 -62.05
CA ASP A 274 -67.31 51.12 -61.80
C ASP A 274 -67.49 52.50 -61.14
N CYS A 275 -66.43 53.31 -61.03
CA CYS A 275 -66.47 54.65 -60.45
C CYS A 275 -66.51 55.74 -61.54
N SER A 276 -67.63 56.49 -61.61
CA SER A 276 -68.04 57.30 -62.77
C SER A 276 -67.23 58.57 -63.05
N CYS A 277 -66.22 58.90 -62.25
CA CYS A 277 -65.51 60.18 -62.28
C CYS A 277 -64.44 60.31 -63.39
N ARG A 278 -64.73 59.80 -64.60
CA ARG A 278 -63.88 60.01 -65.80
C ARG A 278 -64.65 60.26 -67.11
N GLN A 279 -65.78 60.97 -67.05
CA GLN A 279 -66.37 61.62 -68.23
C GLN A 279 -65.77 63.01 -68.50
N ALA A 280 -64.46 63.02 -68.76
CA ALA A 280 -63.75 64.12 -69.39
C ALA A 280 -62.61 63.52 -70.24
N GLU A 281 -62.17 64.24 -71.27
CA GLU A 281 -61.02 63.88 -72.13
C GLU A 281 -61.19 62.62 -73.01
N ALA A 282 -62.42 62.38 -73.48
CA ALA A 282 -62.69 61.63 -74.71
C ALA A 282 -63.10 62.58 -75.87
N ASN A 283 -62.37 63.69 -76.01
CA ASN A 283 -62.47 64.66 -77.11
C ASN A 283 -61.07 65.30 -77.29
N CYS A 284 -60.45 65.34 -78.47
CA CYS A 284 -60.90 64.84 -79.78
C CYS A 284 -59.69 64.46 -80.65
N ILE A 285 -59.84 63.41 -81.47
CA ILE A 285 -59.09 63.27 -82.72
C ILE A 285 -60.13 63.17 -83.84
N GLN A 286 -60.48 64.29 -84.47
CA GLN A 286 -59.66 64.85 -85.55
C GLN A 286 -60.05 66.32 -85.82
N CYS A 287 -59.18 67.05 -86.53
CA CYS A 287 -59.26 68.48 -86.83
C CYS A 287 -59.03 69.43 -85.61
N ASN A 288 -58.28 70.52 -85.72
CA ASN A 288 -57.33 70.90 -86.78
C ASN A 288 -56.25 71.87 -86.28
N SER A 289 -55.17 71.95 -87.04
CA SER A 289 -54.09 72.97 -87.08
C SER A 289 -54.19 74.22 -86.18
N SER A 290 -53.12 74.50 -85.42
CA SER A 290 -52.86 75.69 -84.57
C SER A 290 -53.56 75.71 -83.19
N ARG A 291 -52.93 76.21 -82.09
CA ARG A 291 -51.58 76.79 -81.89
C ARG A 291 -51.15 76.70 -80.41
N LYS A 292 -49.89 76.27 -80.18
CA LYS A 292 -48.92 76.64 -79.11
C LYS A 292 -49.36 76.94 -77.65
N SER A 293 -48.60 76.31 -76.73
CA SER A 293 -48.27 76.74 -75.35
C SER A 293 -49.34 76.46 -74.28
N SER A 294 -49.02 75.99 -73.06
CA SER A 294 -47.74 76.05 -72.32
C SER A 294 -47.42 74.80 -71.46
N ARG A 295 -46.18 74.77 -70.94
CA ARG A 295 -45.60 73.87 -69.91
C ARG A 295 -46.57 73.04 -69.05
N GLY A 296 -46.30 71.74 -68.90
CA GLY A 296 -46.93 70.88 -67.88
C GLY A 296 -46.60 69.38 -67.93
N GLY A 297 -46.19 68.83 -69.08
CA GLY A 297 -46.17 67.37 -69.31
C GLY A 297 -45.07 66.52 -68.65
N GLU A 298 -44.06 67.12 -68.01
CA GLU A 298 -42.86 66.38 -67.53
C GLU A 298 -42.99 65.80 -66.11
N ALA A 299 -43.96 66.24 -65.30
CA ALA A 299 -44.11 65.78 -63.91
C ALA A 299 -44.59 64.32 -63.82
N CYS A 300 -45.75 64.03 -64.44
CA CYS A 300 -46.45 62.75 -64.27
C CYS A 300 -45.65 61.53 -64.75
N TRP A 301 -44.89 61.66 -65.85
CA TRP A 301 -44.01 60.58 -66.35
C TRP A 301 -42.84 60.28 -65.41
N ASN A 302 -42.35 61.27 -64.65
CA ASN A 302 -41.31 61.07 -63.66
C ASN A 302 -41.89 60.44 -62.37
N GLU A 303 -43.06 60.85 -61.91
CA GLU A 303 -43.73 60.22 -60.76
C GLU A 303 -44.06 58.74 -61.01
N ILE A 304 -44.57 58.39 -62.21
CA ILE A 304 -44.84 56.99 -62.57
C ILE A 304 -43.54 56.17 -62.60
N LYS A 305 -42.44 56.72 -63.12
CA LYS A 305 -41.11 56.06 -63.06
C LYS A 305 -40.62 55.88 -61.63
N VAL A 306 -40.71 56.91 -60.79
CA VAL A 306 -40.31 56.85 -59.38
C VAL A 306 -41.14 55.80 -58.63
N LEU A 307 -42.45 55.72 -58.85
CA LEU A 307 -43.31 54.71 -58.24
C LEU A 307 -43.01 53.30 -58.74
N GLN A 308 -42.69 53.11 -60.03
CA GLN A 308 -42.20 51.82 -60.53
C GLN A 308 -40.83 51.43 -59.96
N GLN A 309 -39.93 52.39 -59.78
CA GLN A 309 -38.60 52.17 -59.19
C GLN A 309 -38.70 51.85 -57.68
N VAL A 310 -39.54 52.57 -56.93
CA VAL A 310 -39.85 52.26 -55.53
C VAL A 310 -40.50 50.88 -55.41
N LYS A 311 -41.44 50.53 -56.31
CA LYS A 311 -42.01 49.18 -56.36
C LYS A 311 -40.92 48.12 -56.58
N GLY A 312 -40.04 48.31 -57.57
CA GLY A 312 -38.94 47.36 -57.84
C GLY A 312 -37.98 47.21 -56.65
N ASN A 313 -37.64 48.31 -55.99
CA ASN A 313 -36.82 48.30 -54.78
C ASN A 313 -37.50 47.53 -53.63
N LEU A 314 -38.82 47.68 -53.44
CA LEU A 314 -39.57 46.94 -52.43
C LEU A 314 -39.72 45.45 -52.77
N GLU A 315 -39.93 45.10 -54.05
CA GLU A 315 -39.95 43.70 -54.50
C GLU A 315 -38.55 43.03 -54.35
N GLN A 316 -37.46 43.77 -54.54
CA GLN A 316 -36.11 43.29 -54.25
C GLN A 316 -35.85 43.15 -52.75
N GLN A 317 -36.20 44.15 -51.93
CA GLN A 317 -36.05 44.07 -50.47
C GLN A 317 -36.85 42.89 -49.87
N LEU A 318 -38.03 42.59 -50.43
CA LEU A 318 -38.82 41.42 -50.04
C LEU A 318 -38.12 40.10 -50.40
N LYS A 319 -37.50 39.99 -51.59
CA LYS A 319 -36.68 38.82 -51.95
C LYS A 319 -35.48 38.66 -51.03
N GLU A 320 -34.70 39.72 -50.83
CA GLU A 320 -33.54 39.70 -49.94
C GLU A 320 -33.92 39.34 -48.49
N ALA A 321 -35.11 39.75 -48.02
CA ALA A 321 -35.63 39.37 -46.70
C ALA A 321 -36.02 37.88 -46.64
N LEU A 322 -36.62 37.34 -47.70
CA LEU A 322 -36.95 35.91 -47.80
C LEU A 322 -35.70 35.04 -47.93
N GLU A 323 -34.70 35.47 -48.69
CA GLU A 323 -33.40 34.80 -48.80
C GLU A 323 -32.69 34.77 -47.44
N LYS A 324 -32.62 35.91 -46.72
CA LYS A 324 -32.10 35.97 -45.34
C LYS A 324 -32.91 35.09 -44.37
N GLN A 325 -34.22 34.95 -44.56
CA GLN A 325 -35.06 34.04 -43.78
C GLN A 325 -34.76 32.56 -44.09
N HIS A 326 -34.53 32.21 -45.36
CA HIS A 326 -34.13 30.86 -45.77
C HIS A 326 -32.73 30.50 -45.26
N ASP A 327 -31.77 31.42 -45.28
CA ASP A 327 -30.44 31.23 -44.70
C ASP A 327 -30.52 31.03 -43.19
N ALA A 328 -31.27 31.88 -42.47
CA ALA A 328 -31.50 31.72 -41.04
C ALA A 328 -32.18 30.38 -40.70
N MET A 329 -33.14 29.92 -41.52
CA MET A 329 -33.79 28.62 -41.35
C MET A 329 -32.82 27.45 -41.66
N SER A 330 -31.94 27.59 -42.64
CA SER A 330 -30.89 26.60 -42.96
C SER A 330 -29.83 26.51 -41.85
N GLN A 331 -29.47 27.63 -41.25
CA GLN A 331 -28.62 27.67 -40.05
C GLN A 331 -29.32 27.03 -38.84
N ALA A 332 -30.61 27.32 -38.62
CA ALA A 332 -31.39 26.70 -37.55
C ALA A 332 -31.55 25.18 -37.72
N MET A 333 -31.72 24.68 -38.95
CA MET A 333 -31.72 23.25 -39.26
C MET A 333 -30.37 22.61 -38.91
N LYS A 334 -29.25 23.19 -39.34
CA LYS A 334 -27.90 22.68 -39.03
C LYS A 334 -27.57 22.70 -37.53
N LEU A 335 -28.07 23.70 -36.81
CA LEU A 335 -27.95 23.76 -35.34
C LEU A 335 -28.84 22.71 -34.66
N ALA A 336 -30.02 22.40 -35.21
CA ALA A 336 -30.85 21.29 -34.73
C ALA A 336 -30.20 19.93 -35.00
N GLU A 337 -29.65 19.71 -36.20
CA GLU A 337 -28.87 18.52 -36.56
C GLU A 337 -27.67 18.32 -35.61
N ARG A 338 -26.86 19.38 -35.39
CA ARG A 338 -25.72 19.30 -34.47
C ARG A 338 -26.16 19.14 -33.00
N ASN A 339 -27.31 19.67 -32.60
CA ASN A 339 -27.87 19.40 -31.28
C ASN A 339 -28.33 17.93 -31.16
N GLU A 340 -28.87 17.30 -32.21
CA GLU A 340 -29.22 15.88 -32.22
C GLU A 340 -27.96 14.98 -32.17
N GLU A 341 -26.85 15.41 -32.77
CA GLU A 341 -25.53 14.77 -32.60
C GLU A 341 -24.99 14.92 -31.18
N LEU A 342 -24.97 16.12 -30.62
CA LEU A 342 -24.56 16.38 -29.23
C LEU A 342 -25.44 15.59 -28.24
N GLU A 343 -26.73 15.47 -28.52
CA GLU A 343 -27.66 14.62 -27.75
C GLU A 343 -27.35 13.12 -27.85
N LYS A 344 -26.63 12.65 -28.88
CA LYS A 344 -26.16 11.26 -28.98
C LYS A 344 -24.81 11.11 -28.26
N GLU A 345 -23.87 12.04 -28.51
CA GLU A 345 -22.59 12.11 -27.82
C GLU A 345 -22.77 12.14 -26.29
N LEU A 346 -23.72 12.92 -25.77
CA LEU A 346 -24.06 12.94 -24.34
C LEU A 346 -24.63 11.61 -23.85
N LYS A 347 -25.53 10.96 -24.62
CA LYS A 347 -26.08 9.65 -24.26
C LYS A 347 -25.01 8.57 -24.27
N ASP A 348 -24.06 8.61 -25.20
CA ASP A 348 -22.94 7.68 -25.26
C ASP A 348 -21.98 7.92 -24.07
N ILE A 349 -21.73 9.18 -23.69
CA ILE A 349 -21.00 9.53 -22.46
C ILE A 349 -21.71 9.01 -21.21
N ASP A 350 -23.04 9.15 -21.10
CA ASP A 350 -23.83 8.59 -19.98
C ASP A 350 -23.70 7.05 -19.91
N HIS A 351 -23.72 6.35 -21.04
CA HIS A 351 -23.53 4.89 -21.08
C HIS A 351 -22.10 4.49 -20.68
N ILE A 352 -21.08 5.25 -21.10
CA ILE A 352 -19.69 5.03 -20.69
C ILE A 352 -19.53 5.31 -19.19
N ALA A 353 -20.13 6.39 -18.66
CA ALA A 353 -20.11 6.71 -17.24
C ALA A 353 -20.75 5.61 -16.39
N LEU A 354 -21.92 5.11 -16.79
CA LEU A 354 -22.60 3.99 -16.11
C LEU A 354 -21.81 2.67 -16.21
N ALA A 355 -21.11 2.41 -17.31
CA ALA A 355 -20.24 1.24 -17.44
C ALA A 355 -19.01 1.34 -16.52
N VAL A 356 -18.34 2.50 -16.49
CA VAL A 356 -17.23 2.76 -15.57
C VAL A 356 -17.69 2.70 -14.11
N GLU A 357 -18.88 3.24 -13.79
CA GLU A 357 -19.45 3.14 -12.44
C GLU A 357 -19.74 1.67 -12.06
N ALA A 358 -20.23 0.85 -13.00
CA ALA A 358 -20.46 -0.57 -12.77
C ALA A 358 -19.16 -1.34 -12.51
N ASP A 359 -18.09 -1.06 -13.26
CA ASP A 359 -16.77 -1.68 -13.05
C ASP A 359 -16.07 -1.17 -11.78
N CYS A 360 -16.20 0.12 -11.44
CA CYS A 360 -15.79 0.66 -10.14
C CYS A 360 -16.56 -0.01 -8.98
N ASN A 361 -17.88 -0.14 -9.08
CA ASN A 361 -18.69 -0.85 -8.09
C ASN A 361 -18.32 -2.35 -7.98
N SER A 362 -17.96 -2.99 -9.10
CA SER A 362 -17.49 -4.38 -9.15
C SER A 362 -16.13 -4.56 -8.46
N THR A 363 -15.17 -3.68 -8.77
CA THR A 363 -13.82 -3.70 -8.17
C THR A 363 -13.84 -3.29 -6.69
N VAL A 364 -14.65 -2.31 -6.29
CA VAL A 364 -14.89 -1.97 -4.87
C VAL A 364 -15.52 -3.15 -4.13
N LYS A 365 -16.50 -3.84 -4.72
CA LYS A 365 -17.13 -5.03 -4.11
C LYS A 365 -16.14 -6.19 -3.95
N GLU A 366 -15.23 -6.39 -4.89
CA GLU A 366 -14.18 -7.39 -4.81
C GLU A 366 -13.08 -7.01 -3.79
N ASN A 367 -12.68 -5.74 -3.74
CA ASN A 367 -11.78 -5.25 -2.70
C ASN A 367 -12.40 -5.35 -1.30
N ASN A 368 -13.69 -5.07 -1.14
CA ASN A 368 -14.40 -5.27 0.12
C ASN A 368 -14.41 -6.74 0.56
N ARG A 369 -14.61 -7.71 -0.34
CA ARG A 369 -14.45 -9.15 -0.01
C ARG A 369 -13.05 -9.47 0.48
N ARG A 370 -12.02 -8.92 -0.18
CA ARG A 370 -10.61 -9.13 0.19
C ARG A 370 -10.31 -8.52 1.56
N VAL A 371 -10.81 -7.32 1.83
CA VAL A 371 -10.71 -6.64 3.15
C VAL A 371 -11.42 -7.47 4.23
N SER A 372 -12.66 -7.92 4.01
CA SER A 372 -13.35 -8.80 4.96
C SER A 372 -12.59 -10.10 5.21
N HIS A 373 -12.02 -10.72 4.18
CA HIS A 373 -11.23 -11.94 4.36
C HIS A 373 -9.88 -11.70 5.06
N ILE A 374 -9.31 -10.50 4.94
CA ILE A 374 -8.15 -10.07 5.73
C ILE A 374 -8.56 -9.77 7.18
N GLN A 375 -9.75 -9.19 7.41
CA GLN A 375 -10.32 -8.98 8.74
C GLN A 375 -10.58 -10.32 9.47
N GLU A 376 -11.23 -11.29 8.82
CA GLU A 376 -11.39 -12.68 9.35
C GLU A 376 -10.05 -13.31 9.75
N LYS A 377 -9.01 -13.13 8.92
CA LYS A 377 -7.66 -13.63 9.19
C LYS A 377 -6.98 -12.89 10.35
N LEU A 378 -7.18 -11.58 10.45
CA LEU A 378 -6.66 -10.76 11.55
C LEU A 378 -7.36 -11.11 12.88
N GLU A 379 -8.69 -11.25 12.89
CA GLU A 379 -9.46 -11.72 14.04
C GLU A 379 -9.02 -13.13 14.48
N SER A 380 -8.83 -14.05 13.52
CA SER A 380 -8.28 -15.39 13.81
C SER A 380 -6.86 -15.34 14.36
N ALA A 381 -6.02 -14.39 13.93
CA ALA A 381 -4.68 -14.20 14.46
C ALA A 381 -4.70 -13.58 15.87
N LEU A 382 -5.51 -12.55 16.11
CA LEU A 382 -5.68 -11.90 17.41
C LEU A 382 -6.26 -12.88 18.45
N ALA A 383 -7.21 -13.74 18.06
CA ALA A 383 -7.72 -14.80 18.94
C ALA A 383 -6.62 -15.81 19.33
N LYS A 384 -5.71 -16.16 18.41
CA LYS A 384 -4.56 -17.03 18.70
C LYS A 384 -3.53 -16.34 19.60
N VAL A 385 -3.23 -15.06 19.36
CA VAL A 385 -2.35 -14.26 20.22
C VAL A 385 -2.92 -14.20 21.63
N SER A 386 -4.21 -13.86 21.79
CA SER A 386 -4.85 -13.81 23.10
C SER A 386 -4.87 -15.17 23.81
N HIS A 387 -5.02 -16.28 23.07
CA HIS A 387 -4.90 -17.62 23.65
C HIS A 387 -3.48 -17.88 24.19
N LEU A 388 -2.45 -17.60 23.38
CA LEU A 388 -1.04 -17.76 23.75
C LEU A 388 -0.61 -16.82 24.90
N GLU A 389 -1.19 -15.62 24.98
CA GLU A 389 -1.00 -14.69 26.10
C GLU A 389 -1.60 -15.23 27.40
N ASN A 390 -2.79 -15.85 27.34
CA ASN A 390 -3.40 -16.51 28.48
C ASN A 390 -2.59 -17.74 28.94
N ASP A 391 -2.11 -18.56 28.01
CA ASP A 391 -1.24 -19.72 28.31
C ASP A 391 0.09 -19.26 28.94
N LEU A 392 0.70 -18.20 28.38
CA LEU A 392 1.90 -17.57 28.93
C LEU A 392 1.66 -16.96 30.33
N LEU A 393 0.46 -16.46 30.63
CA LEU A 393 0.07 -16.00 31.97
C LEU A 393 -0.11 -17.16 32.96
N VAL A 394 -0.62 -18.32 32.51
CA VAL A 394 -0.70 -19.54 33.33
C VAL A 394 0.70 -20.06 33.65
N GLU A 395 1.58 -20.21 32.65
CA GLU A 395 2.97 -20.64 32.84
C GLU A 395 3.78 -19.65 33.71
N LYS A 396 3.52 -18.35 33.59
CA LYS A 396 4.12 -17.33 34.49
C LYS A 396 3.66 -17.50 35.95
N ARG A 397 2.40 -17.86 36.21
CA ARG A 397 1.87 -18.13 37.56
C ARG A 397 2.48 -19.42 38.14
N ALA A 398 2.45 -20.52 37.40
CA ALA A 398 3.09 -21.77 37.81
C ALA A 398 4.60 -21.57 38.09
N SER A 399 5.29 -20.78 37.26
CA SER A 399 6.68 -20.37 37.47
C SER A 399 6.89 -19.43 38.68
N GLN A 400 5.87 -18.74 39.17
CA GLN A 400 5.95 -17.93 40.39
C GLN A 400 5.70 -18.79 41.64
N GLU A 401 4.71 -19.70 41.58
CA GLU A 401 4.40 -20.68 42.61
C GLU A 401 5.62 -21.59 42.88
N LEU A 402 6.21 -22.17 41.83
CA LEU A 402 7.45 -22.97 41.94
C LEU A 402 8.65 -22.20 42.51
N ARG A 403 8.72 -20.87 42.31
CA ARG A 403 9.75 -20.04 42.96
C ARG A 403 9.47 -19.83 44.44
N ALA A 404 8.21 -19.60 44.82
CA ALA A 404 7.81 -19.47 46.21
C ALA A 404 8.06 -20.77 46.99
N ASP A 405 7.73 -21.93 46.41
CA ASP A 405 8.02 -23.25 46.98
C ASP A 405 9.53 -23.48 47.16
N LEU A 406 10.34 -23.14 46.14
CA LEU A 406 11.80 -23.22 46.25
C LEU A 406 12.37 -22.29 47.33
N GLU A 407 11.77 -21.14 47.58
CA GLU A 407 12.16 -20.23 48.66
C GLU A 407 11.70 -20.72 50.04
N ALA A 408 10.52 -21.32 50.14
CA ALA A 408 10.06 -22.02 51.35
C ALA A 408 11.03 -23.17 51.71
N CYS A 409 11.35 -24.06 50.77
CA CYS A 409 12.33 -25.14 50.98
C CYS A 409 13.73 -24.62 51.32
N ARG A 410 14.15 -23.46 50.78
CA ARG A 410 15.42 -22.80 51.17
C ARG A 410 15.37 -22.27 52.62
N LEU A 411 14.23 -21.75 53.07
CA LEU A 411 14.03 -21.30 54.46
C LEU A 411 14.00 -22.49 55.43
N GLU A 412 13.29 -23.57 55.09
CA GLU A 412 13.31 -24.83 55.84
C GLU A 412 14.72 -25.41 55.94
N LYS A 413 15.48 -25.46 54.82
CA LYS A 413 16.88 -25.91 54.84
C LYS A 413 17.75 -25.06 55.77
N ARG A 414 17.59 -23.73 55.78
CA ARG A 414 18.30 -22.84 56.72
C ARG A 414 17.90 -23.10 58.18
N SER A 415 16.64 -23.43 58.44
CA SER A 415 16.16 -23.80 59.79
C SER A 415 16.77 -25.12 60.25
N LEU A 416 16.72 -26.15 59.40
CA LEU A 416 17.31 -27.47 59.66
C LEU A 416 18.83 -27.40 59.84
N GLN A 417 19.52 -26.55 59.09
CA GLN A 417 20.96 -26.31 59.27
C GLN A 417 21.26 -25.76 60.68
N LYS A 418 20.53 -24.75 61.14
CA LYS A 418 20.70 -24.20 62.51
C LYS A 418 20.50 -25.26 63.60
N ILE A 419 19.55 -26.18 63.40
CA ILE A 419 19.30 -27.31 64.33
C ILE A 419 20.43 -28.35 64.25
N LEU A 420 20.98 -28.61 63.06
CA LEU A 420 22.15 -29.46 62.89
C LEU A 420 23.37 -28.84 63.59
N ASP A 421 23.59 -27.53 63.43
CA ASP A 421 24.71 -26.81 64.03
C ASP A 421 24.61 -26.81 65.57
N SER A 422 23.41 -26.55 66.13
CA SER A 422 23.21 -26.59 67.59
C SER A 422 23.36 -28.00 68.18
N THR A 423 22.84 -29.03 67.50
CA THR A 423 23.02 -30.42 67.94
C THR A 423 24.46 -30.92 67.75
N ALA A 424 25.21 -30.37 66.80
CA ALA A 424 26.65 -30.61 66.68
C ALA A 424 27.44 -29.94 67.82
N GLU A 425 27.07 -28.72 68.24
CA GLU A 425 27.64 -28.10 69.44
C GLU A 425 27.31 -28.88 70.73
N GLU A 426 26.08 -29.34 70.89
CA GLU A 426 25.67 -30.19 72.03
C GLU A 426 26.47 -31.50 72.04
N LYS A 427 26.59 -32.17 70.88
CA LYS A 427 27.44 -33.35 70.72
C LYS A 427 28.90 -33.05 71.06
N LYS A 428 29.42 -31.87 70.68
CA LYS A 428 30.79 -31.46 71.06
C LYS A 428 30.90 -31.32 72.58
N LYS A 429 30.01 -30.54 73.22
CA LYS A 429 29.97 -30.35 74.69
C LYS A 429 29.89 -31.71 75.44
N LEU A 430 29.11 -32.66 74.93
CA LEU A 430 29.03 -34.02 75.47
C LEU A 430 30.31 -34.84 75.23
N THR A 431 30.99 -34.66 74.09
CA THR A 431 32.26 -35.33 73.79
C THR A 431 33.39 -34.78 74.66
N ASP A 432 33.48 -33.46 74.80
CA ASP A 432 34.41 -32.78 75.71
C ASP A 432 34.18 -33.25 77.16
N ARG A 433 32.91 -33.38 77.59
CA ARG A 433 32.57 -33.93 78.92
C ARG A 433 32.90 -35.41 79.09
N ILE A 434 32.81 -36.22 78.04
CA ILE A 434 33.27 -37.62 78.08
C ILE A 434 34.79 -37.65 78.26
N ASN A 435 35.54 -36.82 77.53
CA ASN A 435 37.00 -36.73 77.66
C ASN A 435 37.43 -36.27 79.08
N GLU A 436 36.72 -35.31 79.68
CA GLU A 436 36.92 -34.93 81.09
C GLU A 436 36.71 -36.11 82.05
N LEU A 437 35.65 -36.89 81.86
CA LEU A 437 35.36 -38.07 82.68
C LEU A 437 36.39 -39.19 82.47
N THR A 438 36.89 -39.38 81.25
CA THR A 438 37.97 -40.33 80.96
C THR A 438 39.28 -39.93 81.63
N LEU A 439 39.64 -38.63 81.64
CA LEU A 439 40.79 -38.12 82.40
C LEU A 439 40.65 -38.35 83.92
N ILE A 440 39.44 -38.20 84.45
CA ILE A 440 39.14 -38.51 85.86
C ILE A 440 39.28 -40.03 86.09
N GLU A 441 38.78 -40.87 85.20
CA GLU A 441 38.94 -42.33 85.26
C GLU A 441 40.41 -42.78 85.19
N GLU A 442 41.22 -42.19 84.30
CA GLU A 442 42.67 -42.44 84.21
C GLU A 442 43.41 -42.07 85.50
N THR A 443 43.11 -40.91 86.09
CA THR A 443 43.73 -40.49 87.36
C THR A 443 43.31 -41.35 88.55
N LEU A 444 42.04 -41.79 88.59
CA LEU A 444 41.55 -42.75 89.60
C LEU A 444 42.19 -44.14 89.43
N ASN A 445 42.36 -44.62 88.20
CA ASN A 445 43.02 -45.90 87.91
C ASN A 445 44.51 -45.87 88.30
N ALA A 446 45.21 -44.75 88.05
CA ALA A 446 46.59 -44.56 88.50
C ALA A 446 46.70 -44.58 90.04
N GLU A 447 45.73 -44.00 90.75
CA GLU A 447 45.66 -44.05 92.22
C GLU A 447 45.31 -45.45 92.75
N ILE A 448 44.44 -46.20 92.07
CA ILE A 448 44.16 -47.62 92.37
C ILE A 448 45.42 -48.48 92.20
N GLU A 449 46.21 -48.27 91.15
CA GLU A 449 47.52 -48.91 91.01
C GLU A 449 48.47 -48.55 92.16
N ARG A 450 48.55 -47.26 92.52
CA ARG A 450 49.40 -46.78 93.62
C ARG A 450 49.04 -47.45 94.95
N LEU A 451 47.73 -47.53 95.26
CA LEU A 451 47.21 -48.20 96.45
C LEU A 451 47.43 -49.72 96.42
N SER A 452 47.31 -50.35 95.25
CA SER A 452 47.53 -51.80 95.08
C SER A 452 48.98 -52.19 95.39
N ARG A 453 49.96 -51.46 94.86
CA ARG A 453 51.40 -51.67 95.15
C ARG A 453 51.73 -51.49 96.64
N LEU A 454 51.04 -50.55 97.31
CA LEU A 454 51.23 -50.28 98.74
C LEU A 454 50.66 -51.43 99.61
N ASN A 455 49.51 -51.99 99.22
CA ASN A 455 48.91 -53.17 99.84
C ASN A 455 49.78 -54.44 99.62
N GLU A 456 50.38 -54.59 98.44
CA GLU A 456 51.39 -55.64 98.18
C GLU A 456 52.58 -55.54 99.14
N THR A 457 53.13 -54.34 99.39
CA THR A 457 54.22 -54.17 100.36
C THR A 457 53.81 -54.55 101.79
N GLN A 458 52.61 -54.16 102.25
CA GLN A 458 52.11 -54.49 103.59
C GLN A 458 51.92 -56.01 103.78
N LYS A 459 51.50 -56.74 102.74
CA LYS A 459 51.42 -58.21 102.79
C LYS A 459 52.79 -58.88 102.99
N HIS A 460 53.87 -58.31 102.45
CA HIS A 460 55.22 -58.86 102.61
C HIS A 460 55.78 -58.65 104.03
N GLU A 461 55.33 -57.62 104.75
CA GLU A 461 55.72 -57.37 106.14
C GLU A 461 55.01 -58.33 107.11
N LEU A 462 53.72 -58.60 106.89
CA LEU A 462 52.93 -59.52 107.75
C LEU A 462 53.49 -60.95 107.76
N VAL A 463 53.88 -61.49 106.61
CA VAL A 463 54.44 -62.86 106.49
C VAL A 463 55.77 -63.01 107.26
N GLN A 464 56.54 -61.93 107.44
CA GLN A 464 57.78 -61.99 108.23
C GLN A 464 57.51 -62.09 109.73
N LEU A 465 56.39 -61.54 110.21
CA LEU A 465 55.99 -61.58 111.63
C LEU A 465 55.41 -62.93 112.04
N GLU A 466 54.76 -63.66 111.12
CA GLU A 466 54.20 -64.99 111.39
C GLU A 466 55.29 -66.03 111.68
N CYS A 467 56.39 -66.04 110.91
CA CYS A 467 57.53 -66.94 111.11
C CYS A 467 58.19 -66.86 112.51
N VAL A 468 58.07 -65.72 113.20
CA VAL A 468 58.66 -65.52 114.55
C VAL A 468 57.82 -66.22 115.62
N ASN A 469 56.50 -66.36 115.43
CA ASN A 469 55.58 -66.87 116.45
C ASN A 469 55.59 -68.40 116.62
N GLU A 470 55.94 -69.18 115.59
CA GLU A 470 55.90 -70.65 115.69
C GLU A 470 57.02 -71.24 116.58
N SER A 471 58.15 -70.55 116.71
CA SER A 471 59.35 -71.10 117.38
C SER A 471 59.23 -71.19 118.91
N LEU A 472 58.29 -70.47 119.53
CA LEU A 472 58.29 -70.18 120.97
C LEU A 472 57.40 -71.08 121.85
N LYS A 473 56.84 -72.18 121.31
CA LYS A 473 55.62 -72.80 121.88
C LYS A 473 55.61 -74.31 122.20
N LYS A 474 56.73 -75.06 122.07
CA LYS A 474 56.74 -76.53 122.29
C LYS A 474 57.98 -77.12 123.01
N GLN A 475 58.24 -76.66 124.24
CA GLN A 475 58.88 -77.45 125.30
C GLN A 475 58.11 -77.24 126.62
N MET A 476 58.12 -78.25 127.50
CA MET A 476 57.17 -78.46 128.61
C MET A 476 55.75 -78.80 128.13
N SER A 477 55.23 -79.96 128.54
CA SER A 477 53.99 -80.54 127.97
C SER A 477 53.19 -81.32 129.02
N SER A 478 52.18 -80.68 129.64
CA SER A 478 51.14 -81.38 130.42
C SER A 478 50.00 -80.44 130.89
N GLU A 479 49.29 -79.77 129.97
CA GLU A 479 47.95 -79.18 130.23
C GLU A 479 47.24 -78.91 128.90
N SER A 480 46.30 -79.79 128.49
CA SER A 480 45.71 -79.72 127.14
C SER A 480 44.50 -80.65 126.94
N PRO A 481 43.40 -80.16 126.33
CA PRO A 481 42.52 -80.94 125.48
C PRO A 481 42.81 -80.70 123.98
N GLN A 482 42.28 -81.58 123.12
CA GLN A 482 42.24 -81.51 121.64
C GLN A 482 43.50 -81.92 120.85
N ASP A 483 43.25 -82.36 119.60
CA ASP A 483 44.15 -82.86 118.55
C ASP A 483 44.99 -84.14 118.78
N ILE A 484 45.16 -84.97 117.73
CA ILE A 484 46.46 -85.31 117.08
C ILE A 484 46.40 -86.50 116.08
N ASN A 485 47.01 -86.31 114.88
CA ASN A 485 47.60 -87.30 113.94
C ASN A 485 46.73 -88.29 113.10
N ASN A 486 47.13 -88.78 111.90
CA ASN A 486 48.06 -88.36 110.78
C ASN A 486 47.91 -89.44 109.64
N SER A 487 48.57 -89.52 108.46
CA SER A 487 49.64 -88.74 107.78
C SER A 487 49.72 -89.06 106.26
N ASN A 488 50.51 -88.25 105.53
CA ASN A 488 51.32 -88.60 104.34
C ASN A 488 50.62 -88.92 103.00
N SER A 489 51.12 -88.48 101.83
CA SER A 489 52.27 -87.58 101.54
C SER A 489 52.32 -87.07 100.08
N ARG A 490 53.02 -85.92 99.86
CA ARG A 490 53.57 -85.39 98.57
C ARG A 490 52.54 -84.98 97.49
N SER A 491 52.71 -83.99 96.60
CA SER A 491 53.54 -82.77 96.38
C SER A 491 53.20 -82.30 94.92
N SER A 492 53.25 -81.05 94.45
CA SER A 492 54.25 -79.98 94.62
C SER A 492 53.71 -78.57 94.27
N LYS A 493 54.61 -77.58 94.04
CA LYS A 493 54.45 -76.12 94.20
C LYS A 493 53.84 -75.30 93.04
N ASP A 494 52.92 -74.39 93.41
CA ASP A 494 52.98 -72.90 93.28
C ASP A 494 53.47 -72.21 91.98
N LYS A 495 52.59 -71.40 91.36
CA LYS A 495 52.71 -69.92 91.26
C LYS A 495 51.43 -69.24 90.75
N GLY A 496 51.11 -68.05 91.28
CA GLY A 496 49.83 -67.37 91.06
C GLY A 496 49.83 -66.15 90.11
N ASP A 497 48.61 -65.75 89.76
CA ASP A 497 48.10 -64.48 89.22
C ASP A 497 48.83 -63.72 88.09
N LYS A 498 48.11 -63.62 86.96
CA LYS A 498 47.53 -62.35 86.47
C LYS A 498 46.31 -62.65 85.60
N ASN A 499 45.28 -61.81 85.64
CA ASN A 499 44.01 -62.05 84.93
C ASN A 499 43.61 -60.82 84.11
N ASP A 500 43.19 -61.03 82.86
CA ASP A 500 42.88 -59.98 81.89
C ASP A 500 41.93 -60.52 80.77
N ARG A 501 41.21 -59.61 80.11
CA ARG A 501 40.56 -59.75 78.78
C ARG A 501 39.51 -60.86 78.51
N ASN A 502 38.30 -60.34 78.21
CA ASN A 502 37.61 -60.42 76.90
C ASN A 502 36.59 -61.52 76.54
N LEU A 503 35.38 -61.01 76.25
CA LEU A 503 34.62 -61.14 74.98
C LEU A 503 34.21 -62.53 74.44
N GLY A 504 32.88 -62.75 74.38
CA GLY A 504 32.21 -62.45 73.11
C GLY A 504 31.14 -63.43 72.57
N LYS A 505 30.34 -62.89 71.63
CA LYS A 505 29.31 -63.53 70.78
C LYS A 505 27.95 -63.84 71.44
N GLY A 506 26.88 -63.73 70.65
CA GLY A 506 25.47 -63.92 71.04
C GLY A 506 24.59 -64.36 69.85
N VAL A 507 23.27 -64.52 70.03
CA VAL A 507 22.34 -65.08 69.00
C VAL A 507 20.96 -64.37 68.95
N LYS A 508 20.22 -64.63 67.86
CA LYS A 508 19.12 -63.86 67.22
C LYS A 508 17.69 -64.07 67.79
N LYS A 509 16.84 -63.05 67.57
CA LYS A 509 15.39 -63.05 67.23
C LYS A 509 14.34 -63.76 68.12
N LYS A 510 13.26 -63.03 68.45
CA LYS A 510 11.85 -63.43 68.22
C LYS A 510 10.88 -62.23 68.19
N ASN A 511 9.65 -62.44 67.71
CA ASN A 511 8.67 -61.37 67.41
C ASN A 511 7.51 -61.28 68.42
N GLY A 512 7.10 -60.06 68.77
CA GLY A 512 5.77 -59.49 68.46
C GLY A 512 4.51 -59.80 69.32
N SER A 513 3.78 -58.72 69.66
CA SER A 513 2.37 -58.67 70.16
C SER A 513 2.14 -59.20 71.60
N LYS A 514 1.20 -58.75 72.47
CA LYS A 514 0.08 -57.75 72.50
C LYS A 514 -0.39 -57.64 74.01
N VAL A 515 -1.35 -56.87 74.56
CA VAL A 515 -2.45 -55.97 74.12
C VAL A 515 -2.94 -55.00 75.26
N GLN A 516 -3.54 -53.84 74.93
CA GLN A 516 -4.48 -52.98 75.74
C GLN A 516 -4.07 -52.31 77.09
N ARG A 517 -4.18 -50.96 77.26
CA ARG A 517 -5.33 -50.07 77.68
C ARG A 517 -5.62 -50.07 79.22
N ARG A 518 -6.08 -49.00 79.92
CA ARG A 518 -6.46 -47.59 79.59
C ARG A 518 -6.64 -46.74 80.88
N SER A 519 -6.28 -45.45 80.86
CA SER A 519 -6.87 -44.35 81.66
C SER A 519 -6.46 -43.00 81.04
N LEU A 520 -7.39 -42.22 80.49
CA LEU A 520 -8.04 -41.00 81.04
C LEU A 520 -7.18 -39.70 80.89
N SER A 521 -7.86 -38.57 80.66
CA SER A 521 -7.38 -37.36 79.94
C SER A 521 -7.85 -36.06 80.62
N PRO A 522 -7.55 -34.81 80.15
CA PRO A 522 -6.76 -34.30 79.01
C PRO A 522 -5.65 -33.29 79.49
N PRO A 523 -5.09 -32.29 78.74
CA PRO A 523 -5.27 -31.88 77.33
C PRO A 523 -4.00 -31.51 76.49
N VAL A 524 -4.26 -31.19 75.21
CA VAL A 524 -3.40 -30.50 74.19
C VAL A 524 -2.27 -31.31 73.51
N GLN A 525 -1.99 -30.90 72.27
CA GLN A 525 -0.87 -31.20 71.35
C GLN A 525 -0.98 -32.39 70.36
N GLU A 526 -1.17 -31.97 69.09
CA GLU A 526 -0.50 -32.42 67.84
C GLU A 526 -0.40 -33.90 67.45
N LYS A 527 -1.08 -34.24 66.35
CA LYS A 527 -0.79 -35.40 65.52
C LYS A 527 0.13 -35.02 64.35
N ARG A 528 1.37 -35.55 64.32
CA ARG A 528 2.12 -35.77 63.07
C ARG A 528 2.93 -37.08 63.16
N ASN A 529 2.43 -38.16 62.57
CA ASN A 529 3.25 -39.31 62.17
C ASN A 529 2.52 -40.23 61.16
N SER A 530 2.32 -39.70 59.95
CA SER A 530 1.95 -40.48 58.76
C SER A 530 2.70 -40.05 57.49
N GLY A 531 3.65 -39.11 57.61
CA GLY A 531 4.52 -38.68 56.50
C GLY A 531 5.94 -39.25 56.54
N SER A 532 6.37 -39.87 57.65
CA SER A 532 7.77 -40.29 57.86
C SER A 532 8.20 -41.47 56.95
N GLU A 533 7.26 -42.30 56.51
CA GLU A 533 7.56 -43.46 55.65
C GLU A 533 7.51 -43.08 54.17
N LEU A 534 6.47 -42.37 53.72
CA LEU A 534 6.42 -41.78 52.37
C LEU A 534 7.59 -40.82 52.13
N MET A 535 8.02 -40.02 53.13
CA MET A 535 9.25 -39.24 53.00
C MET A 535 10.51 -40.11 52.95
N ARG A 536 10.58 -41.28 53.62
CA ARG A 536 11.75 -42.16 53.48
C ARG A 536 11.84 -42.81 52.11
N GLU A 537 10.73 -43.27 51.56
CA GLU A 537 10.68 -43.83 50.20
C GLU A 537 10.99 -42.76 49.15
N LEU A 538 10.38 -41.57 49.27
CA LEU A 538 10.67 -40.46 48.37
C LEU A 538 12.11 -39.94 48.54
N ILE A 539 12.67 -39.92 49.75
CA ILE A 539 14.09 -39.58 49.97
C ILE A 539 14.99 -40.65 49.34
N GLN A 540 14.71 -41.95 49.49
CA GLN A 540 15.51 -42.99 48.79
C GLN A 540 15.38 -42.92 47.26
N GLU A 541 14.21 -42.57 46.72
CA GLU A 541 14.02 -42.36 45.28
C GLU A 541 14.78 -41.12 44.78
N LYS A 542 14.75 -40.02 45.55
CA LYS A 542 15.44 -38.77 45.23
C LYS A 542 16.95 -38.87 45.44
N ASP A 543 17.42 -39.53 46.50
CA ASP A 543 18.84 -39.84 46.74
C ASP A 543 19.37 -40.81 45.68
N GLY A 544 18.57 -41.81 45.27
CA GLY A 544 18.86 -42.66 44.12
C GLY A 544 19.05 -41.84 42.84
N LYS A 545 18.10 -40.95 42.54
CA LYS A 545 18.18 -40.03 41.39
C LYS A 545 19.30 -38.98 41.53
N ILE A 546 19.67 -38.57 42.74
CA ILE A 546 20.83 -37.70 43.00
C ILE A 546 22.12 -38.48 42.76
N ILE A 547 22.22 -39.74 43.17
CA ILE A 547 23.37 -40.62 42.88
C ILE A 547 23.46 -40.93 41.37
N GLU A 548 22.34 -41.10 40.67
CA GLU A 548 22.31 -41.27 39.22
C GLU A 548 22.68 -39.98 38.48
N LEU A 549 22.16 -38.83 38.91
CA LEU A 549 22.54 -37.53 38.36
C LEU A 549 23.98 -37.13 38.73
N GLN A 550 24.51 -37.54 39.88
CA GLN A 550 25.92 -37.36 40.23
C GLN A 550 26.80 -38.31 39.42
N LYS A 551 26.40 -39.57 39.20
CA LYS A 551 27.08 -40.45 38.24
C LYS A 551 27.03 -39.88 36.82
N MET A 552 25.92 -39.28 36.40
CA MET A 552 25.77 -38.67 35.08
C MET A 552 26.57 -37.36 34.96
N VAL A 553 26.64 -36.55 36.02
CA VAL A 553 27.50 -35.36 36.09
C VAL A 553 28.98 -35.74 36.20
N ASP A 554 29.34 -36.83 36.87
CA ASP A 554 30.70 -37.36 36.90
C ASP A 554 31.08 -38.06 35.59
N GLN A 555 30.11 -38.63 34.87
CA GLN A 555 30.26 -39.16 33.52
C GLN A 555 30.47 -38.01 32.54
N LEU A 556 29.61 -36.98 32.56
CA LEU A 556 29.75 -35.76 31.77
C LEU A 556 30.98 -34.93 32.15
N ARG A 557 31.45 -34.98 33.41
CA ARG A 557 32.73 -34.41 33.82
C ARG A 557 33.89 -35.23 33.29
N LYS A 558 33.84 -36.56 33.38
CA LYS A 558 34.84 -37.43 32.73
C LYS A 558 34.86 -37.24 31.23
N GLU A 559 33.73 -37.02 30.57
CA GLU A 559 33.64 -36.75 29.13
C GLU A 559 34.09 -35.32 28.80
N THR A 560 33.76 -34.31 29.64
CA THR A 560 34.25 -32.93 29.48
C THR A 560 35.75 -32.84 29.75
N ASP A 561 36.27 -33.54 30.75
CA ASP A 561 37.69 -33.56 31.11
C ASP A 561 38.48 -34.54 30.23
N TYR A 562 37.85 -35.57 29.65
CA TYR A 562 38.39 -36.35 28.54
C TYR A 562 38.49 -35.48 27.29
N CYS A 563 37.42 -34.78 26.87
CA CYS A 563 37.46 -33.84 25.76
C CYS A 563 38.44 -32.68 26.00
N LYS A 564 38.61 -32.19 27.24
CA LYS A 564 39.69 -31.24 27.56
C LYS A 564 41.07 -31.88 27.50
N GLN A 565 41.26 -33.11 27.99
CA GLN A 565 42.54 -33.82 27.87
C GLN A 565 42.87 -34.14 26.42
N GLU A 566 41.89 -34.45 25.57
CA GLU A 566 42.07 -34.64 24.13
C GLU A 566 42.36 -33.31 23.44
N MET A 567 41.67 -32.21 23.80
CA MET A 567 41.99 -30.86 23.31
C MET A 567 43.34 -30.33 23.81
N ASP A 568 43.79 -30.70 25.02
CA ASP A 568 45.10 -30.33 25.57
C ASP A 568 46.22 -31.30 25.16
N ARG A 569 45.88 -32.51 24.67
CA ARG A 569 46.77 -33.35 23.85
C ARG A 569 46.95 -32.68 22.49
N LEU A 570 45.87 -32.43 21.75
CA LEU A 570 45.89 -31.74 20.45
C LEU A 570 46.61 -30.37 20.50
N LYS A 571 46.52 -29.61 21.61
CA LYS A 571 47.30 -28.37 21.80
C LYS A 571 48.77 -28.57 22.17
N LYS A 572 49.14 -29.70 22.81
CA LYS A 572 50.56 -30.08 23.01
C LYS A 572 51.16 -30.65 21.73
N ASP A 573 50.33 -31.27 20.89
CA ASP A 573 50.70 -31.76 19.56
C ASP A 573 50.96 -30.61 18.56
N SER A 574 50.55 -29.36 18.85
CA SER A 574 51.09 -28.14 18.22
C SER A 574 52.56 -27.82 18.57
N ARG A 575 53.31 -28.80 19.08
CA ARG A 575 54.79 -28.84 19.03
C ARG A 575 55.34 -30.07 18.31
N SER A 576 54.49 -30.84 17.64
CA SER A 576 54.81 -32.04 16.84
C SER A 576 54.81 -31.78 15.33
N ASP A 577 54.62 -30.52 14.88
CA ASP A 577 54.64 -30.18 13.44
C ASP A 577 55.91 -30.64 12.71
N ASN A 578 57.06 -30.72 13.40
CA ASN A 578 58.29 -31.28 12.82
C ASN A 578 58.26 -32.82 12.66
N GLU A 579 57.63 -33.55 13.58
CA GLU A 579 57.53 -35.02 13.49
C GLU A 579 56.41 -35.44 12.53
N LEU A 580 55.30 -34.69 12.48
CA LEU A 580 54.27 -34.87 11.46
C LEU A 580 54.78 -34.52 10.06
N TRP A 581 55.59 -33.46 9.89
CA TRP A 581 56.28 -33.23 8.61
C TRP A 581 57.30 -34.32 8.28
N SER A 582 58.05 -34.85 9.24
CA SER A 582 58.92 -36.02 9.00
C SER A 582 58.09 -37.21 8.53
N GLN A 583 57.03 -37.59 9.27
CA GLN A 583 56.17 -38.72 8.90
C GLN A 583 55.44 -38.52 7.57
N ILE A 584 55.05 -37.30 7.21
CA ILE A 584 54.46 -36.99 5.89
C ILE A 584 55.52 -37.08 4.78
N CYS A 585 56.77 -36.67 5.04
CA CYS A 585 57.89 -36.87 4.13
C CYS A 585 58.27 -38.35 4.00
N ASP A 586 58.30 -39.11 5.09
CA ASP A 586 58.60 -40.54 5.15
C ASP A 586 57.50 -41.36 4.48
N LEU A 587 56.23 -41.02 4.69
CA LEU A 587 55.09 -41.63 3.99
C LEU A 587 55.06 -41.25 2.51
N LYS A 588 55.45 -40.03 2.12
CA LYS A 588 55.68 -39.68 0.70
C LYS A 588 56.86 -40.42 0.11
N HIS A 589 57.93 -40.63 0.86
CA HIS A 589 59.11 -41.37 0.40
C HIS A 589 58.76 -42.85 0.21
N GLN A 590 58.09 -43.45 1.20
CA GLN A 590 57.57 -44.82 1.10
C GLN A 590 56.52 -44.98 0.01
N LEU A 591 55.62 -44.00 -0.20
CA LEU A 591 54.66 -44.04 -1.31
C LEU A 591 55.39 -43.99 -2.65
N ASN A 592 56.35 -43.08 -2.82
CA ASN A 592 57.19 -43.00 -4.02
C ASN A 592 58.05 -44.26 -4.21
N GLU A 593 58.58 -44.86 -3.15
CA GLU A 593 59.23 -46.19 -3.20
C GLU A 593 58.25 -47.28 -3.64
N LYS A 594 56.98 -47.26 -3.19
CA LYS A 594 55.97 -48.23 -3.66
C LYS A 594 55.55 -47.95 -5.09
N GLU A 595 55.50 -46.70 -5.54
CA GLU A 595 55.23 -46.35 -6.96
C GLU A 595 56.41 -46.73 -7.87
N ILE A 596 57.66 -46.53 -7.42
CA ILE A 596 58.86 -47.07 -8.06
C ILE A 596 58.80 -48.60 -8.07
N ARG A 597 58.52 -49.26 -6.94
CA ARG A 597 58.42 -50.73 -6.89
C ARG A 597 57.25 -51.27 -7.73
N VAL A 598 56.14 -50.53 -7.88
CA VAL A 598 55.03 -50.88 -8.76
C VAL A 598 55.40 -50.67 -10.22
N THR A 599 56.13 -49.62 -10.58
CA THR A 599 56.61 -49.43 -11.97
C THR A 599 57.72 -50.41 -12.35
N GLU A 600 58.57 -50.80 -11.39
CA GLU A 600 59.51 -51.93 -11.50
C GLU A 600 58.78 -53.26 -11.65
N LEU A 601 57.82 -53.60 -10.79
CA LEU A 601 57.01 -54.82 -10.93
C LEU A 601 56.16 -54.81 -12.22
N GLN A 602 55.76 -53.65 -12.73
CA GLN A 602 55.16 -53.52 -14.06
C GLN A 602 56.19 -53.67 -15.19
N ARG A 603 57.47 -53.31 -14.98
CA ARG A 603 58.57 -53.54 -15.93
C ARG A 603 58.94 -55.02 -15.96
N GLU A 604 59.14 -55.64 -14.79
CA GLU A 604 59.35 -57.08 -14.62
C GLU A 604 58.15 -57.87 -15.18
N LYS A 605 56.90 -57.45 -14.94
CA LYS A 605 55.73 -58.05 -15.60
C LYS A 605 55.76 -57.89 -17.13
N ARG A 606 56.23 -56.76 -17.66
CA ARG A 606 56.43 -56.56 -19.11
C ARG A 606 57.64 -57.32 -19.67
N GLU A 607 58.57 -57.75 -18.82
CA GLU A 607 59.72 -58.57 -19.20
C GLU A 607 59.36 -60.05 -19.12
N LEU A 608 58.74 -60.51 -18.03
CA LEU A 608 58.11 -61.83 -17.92
C LEU A 608 57.02 -62.06 -18.98
N CYS A 609 56.27 -61.04 -19.41
CA CYS A 609 55.37 -61.17 -20.56
C CYS A 609 56.12 -61.26 -21.91
N ARG A 610 57.33 -60.70 -22.02
CA ARG A 610 58.19 -60.84 -23.22
C ARG A 610 58.92 -62.17 -23.23
N GLU A 611 59.49 -62.60 -22.11
CA GLU A 611 60.02 -63.96 -21.92
C GLU A 611 58.93 -65.01 -22.13
N LYS A 612 57.72 -64.79 -21.62
CA LYS A 612 56.56 -65.65 -21.91
C LYS A 612 56.26 -65.66 -23.42
N PHE A 613 56.23 -64.51 -24.08
CA PHE A 613 56.00 -64.44 -25.53
C PHE A 613 57.13 -65.11 -26.33
N GLU A 614 58.39 -65.03 -25.88
CA GLU A 614 59.53 -65.74 -26.47
C GLU A 614 59.49 -67.25 -26.20
N LEU A 615 59.08 -67.67 -25.00
CA LEU A 615 58.90 -69.08 -24.64
C LEU A 615 57.70 -69.69 -25.36
N GLU A 616 56.60 -68.95 -25.53
CA GLU A 616 55.46 -69.33 -26.37
C GLU A 616 55.88 -69.37 -27.85
N SER A 617 56.66 -68.39 -28.33
CA SER A 617 57.24 -68.42 -29.69
C SER A 617 58.20 -69.60 -29.90
N ARG A 618 58.98 -70.00 -28.89
CA ARG A 618 59.85 -71.17 -28.92
C ARG A 618 59.06 -72.48 -28.84
N LEU A 619 58.00 -72.56 -28.02
CA LEU A 619 57.08 -73.71 -28.01
C LEU A 619 56.36 -73.87 -29.35
N GLN A 620 55.95 -72.75 -29.96
CA GLN A 620 55.21 -72.72 -31.22
C GLN A 620 56.14 -73.01 -32.41
N GLY A 621 57.39 -72.53 -32.38
CA GLY A 621 58.47 -72.94 -33.29
C GLY A 621 58.79 -74.44 -33.19
N CYS A 622 58.80 -75.01 -31.98
CA CYS A 622 58.95 -76.44 -31.76
C CYS A 622 57.71 -77.28 -32.14
N ARG A 623 56.58 -76.66 -32.49
CA ARG A 623 55.34 -77.38 -32.85
C ARG A 623 55.16 -77.63 -34.36
N ASN A 624 55.94 -76.96 -35.21
CA ASN A 624 55.83 -77.04 -36.67
C ASN A 624 56.94 -77.90 -37.33
N ARG A 625 57.15 -79.13 -36.82
CA ARG A 625 57.86 -80.21 -37.54
C ARG A 625 57.03 -81.50 -37.59
N SER A 626 55.89 -81.43 -38.25
CA SER A 626 55.11 -82.61 -38.65
C SER A 626 55.41 -83.00 -40.10
N SER A 627 55.92 -84.21 -40.33
CA SER A 627 55.89 -84.86 -41.65
C SER A 627 56.00 -86.39 -41.50
N PRO A 628 55.29 -87.24 -42.28
CA PRO A 628 54.98 -88.61 -41.84
C PRO A 628 55.23 -89.76 -42.85
N CYS A 629 55.46 -90.97 -42.32
CA CYS A 629 55.06 -92.26 -42.92
C CYS A 629 54.99 -93.30 -41.79
N LYS A 630 53.96 -94.12 -41.51
CA LYS A 630 52.96 -94.91 -42.26
C LYS A 630 53.50 -96.19 -42.94
N VAL A 631 52.81 -97.30 -42.64
CA VAL A 631 53.07 -98.70 -43.09
C VAL A 631 54.36 -99.27 -42.43
N CYS A 632 54.40 -100.50 -41.89
CA CYS A 632 53.55 -101.67 -42.07
C CYS A 632 52.82 -102.15 -40.79
N ASN A 633 51.81 -103.01 -40.99
CA ASN A 633 51.13 -103.81 -39.97
C ASN A 633 52.14 -104.81 -39.34
N GLN A 634 51.96 -105.34 -38.13
CA GLN A 634 50.84 -106.21 -37.74
C GLN A 634 50.72 -106.33 -36.21
N CYS A 635 49.51 -106.20 -35.66
CA CYS A 635 48.96 -106.72 -34.38
C CYS A 635 49.80 -106.70 -33.07
N ARG A 636 49.24 -106.67 -31.86
CA ARG A 636 47.98 -106.23 -31.20
C ARG A 636 48.14 -106.70 -29.74
N SER A 637 47.83 -105.83 -28.77
CA SER A 637 47.35 -106.10 -27.39
C SER A 637 47.43 -107.51 -26.73
N VAL A 638 47.65 -107.49 -25.41
CA VAL A 638 47.45 -108.57 -24.40
C VAL A 638 48.65 -109.54 -24.25
N GLY A 639 49.09 -109.78 -23.00
CA GLY A 639 50.10 -110.80 -22.62
C GLY A 639 49.44 -111.98 -21.88
N PRO A 640 50.07 -112.63 -20.88
CA PRO A 640 51.48 -112.63 -20.48
C PRO A 640 52.14 -114.03 -20.57
N CYS A 641 53.47 -114.16 -20.53
CA CYS A 641 54.09 -115.49 -20.34
C CYS A 641 55.53 -115.48 -19.78
N VAL A 642 55.97 -116.65 -19.33
CA VAL A 642 57.28 -117.00 -18.73
C VAL A 642 57.80 -118.25 -19.41
N CYS A 643 59.09 -118.33 -19.79
CA CYS A 643 59.90 -119.57 -19.78
C CYS A 643 61.39 -119.33 -20.11
N LEU A 644 62.22 -120.33 -19.79
CA LEU A 644 63.69 -120.36 -19.97
C LEU A 644 64.08 -121.16 -21.23
N THR A 645 65.34 -121.05 -21.71
CA THR A 645 66.32 -122.19 -21.68
C THR A 645 67.72 -121.85 -22.27
N LEU A 646 68.74 -122.57 -21.77
CA LEU A 646 70.09 -122.82 -22.32
C LEU A 646 70.05 -124.12 -23.19
N PRO A 647 71.03 -124.51 -24.06
CA PRO A 647 72.46 -124.82 -23.74
C PRO A 647 73.42 -124.63 -24.97
N PRO A 648 74.59 -125.34 -25.21
CA PRO A 648 75.33 -126.34 -24.40
C PRO A 648 76.91 -126.33 -24.41
N ARG A 649 77.47 -127.13 -23.46
CA ARG A 649 78.69 -127.99 -23.51
C ARG A 649 80.12 -127.43 -23.69
N GLN A 650 80.98 -127.72 -22.69
CA GLN A 650 82.11 -128.68 -22.84
C GLN A 650 82.46 -129.33 -21.47
N GLU A 651 83.37 -130.32 -21.44
CA GLU A 651 83.49 -131.33 -20.35
C GLU A 651 84.91 -131.51 -19.76
N ILE A 652 85.00 -132.32 -18.69
CA ILE A 652 86.20 -132.74 -17.90
C ILE A 652 86.67 -131.68 -16.86
N GLY A 653 87.02 -132.03 -15.61
CA GLY A 653 86.88 -133.30 -14.87
C GLY A 653 87.94 -133.49 -13.76
N GLY A 654 87.55 -133.98 -12.56
CA GLY A 654 88.49 -134.36 -11.48
C GLY A 654 87.93 -134.27 -10.05
N SER A 655 87.54 -135.41 -9.45
CA SER A 655 86.74 -135.42 -8.21
C SER A 655 87.53 -135.62 -6.90
N ARG A 656 88.06 -134.53 -6.33
CA ARG A 656 88.20 -134.38 -4.85
C ARG A 656 88.39 -132.95 -4.36
N MET A 657 88.96 -132.07 -5.20
CA MET A 657 89.15 -130.63 -4.91
C MET A 657 87.83 -129.81 -4.94
N LEU A 658 86.72 -130.41 -5.36
CA LEU A 658 85.48 -129.68 -5.68
C LEU A 658 84.72 -129.19 -4.43
N CYS A 659 84.66 -129.99 -3.36
CA CYS A 659 83.84 -129.68 -2.17
C CYS A 659 84.27 -128.35 -1.53
N SER A 660 85.56 -128.18 -1.24
CA SER A 660 86.09 -126.93 -0.64
C SER A 660 86.09 -125.74 -1.61
N ARG A 661 85.73 -125.92 -2.89
CA ARG A 661 85.41 -124.81 -3.80
C ARG A 661 83.93 -124.46 -3.69
N LEU A 662 83.05 -125.45 -3.74
CA LEU A 662 81.59 -125.29 -3.57
C LEU A 662 81.21 -124.68 -2.21
N GLU A 663 81.95 -124.96 -1.14
CA GLU A 663 81.75 -124.33 0.17
C GLU A 663 82.07 -122.82 0.14
N ARG A 664 83.13 -122.42 -0.56
CA ARG A 664 83.48 -121.00 -0.75
C ARG A 664 82.51 -120.29 -1.70
N GLU A 665 82.07 -120.97 -2.77
CA GLU A 665 81.03 -120.49 -3.69
C GLU A 665 79.68 -120.32 -2.98
N ARG A 666 79.33 -121.22 -2.04
CA ARG A 666 78.16 -121.09 -1.16
C ARG A 666 78.27 -119.87 -0.24
N ASP A 667 79.41 -119.69 0.43
CA ASP A 667 79.54 -118.65 1.46
C ASP A 667 79.74 -117.25 0.86
N THR A 668 80.35 -117.14 -0.33
CA THR A 668 80.31 -115.91 -1.13
C THR A 668 78.89 -115.59 -1.60
N ALA A 669 78.14 -116.58 -2.12
CA ALA A 669 76.73 -116.37 -2.49
C ALA A 669 75.84 -115.98 -1.30
N ARG A 670 76.15 -116.43 -0.07
CA ARG A 670 75.48 -115.96 1.15
C ARG A 670 75.79 -114.50 1.47
N SER A 671 77.08 -114.12 1.45
CA SER A 671 77.52 -112.73 1.66
C SER A 671 76.92 -111.77 0.61
N ASP A 672 76.81 -112.21 -0.65
CA ASP A 672 76.10 -111.45 -1.69
C ASP A 672 74.59 -111.35 -1.43
N VAL A 673 73.92 -112.39 -0.92
CA VAL A 673 72.50 -112.32 -0.53
C VAL A 673 72.29 -111.41 0.68
N GLU A 674 73.19 -111.42 1.66
CA GLU A 674 73.16 -110.53 2.83
C GLU A 674 73.37 -109.08 2.40
N ARG A 675 74.38 -108.80 1.56
CA ARG A 675 74.59 -107.48 0.94
C ARG A 675 73.38 -107.01 0.13
N LEU A 676 72.75 -107.89 -0.66
CA LEU A 676 71.54 -107.57 -1.42
C LEU A 676 70.32 -107.32 -0.51
N ILE A 677 70.28 -107.90 0.70
CA ILE A 677 69.26 -107.60 1.72
C ILE A 677 69.50 -106.22 2.34
N GLU A 678 70.75 -105.86 2.65
CA GLU A 678 71.12 -104.52 3.12
C GLU A 678 70.84 -103.45 2.05
N GLU A 679 71.27 -103.67 0.80
CA GLU A 679 70.99 -102.79 -0.33
C GLU A 679 69.48 -102.61 -0.55
N ARG A 680 68.70 -103.71 -0.48
CA ARG A 680 67.22 -103.68 -0.55
C ARG A 680 66.60 -102.82 0.56
N ASP A 681 67.06 -102.95 1.80
CA ASP A 681 66.45 -102.24 2.93
C ASP A 681 66.91 -100.78 3.01
N ILE A 682 68.15 -100.46 2.60
CA ILE A 682 68.59 -99.08 2.33
C ILE A 682 67.75 -98.44 1.21
N LEU A 683 67.46 -99.17 0.14
CA LEU A 683 66.59 -98.69 -0.95
C LEU A 683 65.14 -98.50 -0.49
N ARG A 684 64.62 -99.38 0.38
CA ARG A 684 63.28 -99.24 0.99
C ARG A 684 63.18 -98.03 1.91
N GLU A 685 64.16 -97.81 2.78
CA GLU A 685 64.13 -96.66 3.69
C GLU A 685 64.33 -95.34 2.92
N ARG A 686 65.18 -95.33 1.87
CA ARG A 686 65.27 -94.20 0.92
C ARG A 686 63.95 -93.94 0.20
N LEU A 687 63.26 -94.99 -0.28
CA LEU A 687 61.95 -94.87 -0.92
C LEU A 687 60.90 -94.34 0.05
N LYS A 688 60.86 -94.86 1.29
CA LYS A 688 59.98 -94.40 2.37
C LYS A 688 60.21 -92.92 2.65
N MET A 689 61.45 -92.50 2.94
CA MET A 689 61.80 -91.09 3.17
C MET A 689 61.41 -90.19 1.98
N ALA A 690 61.60 -90.65 0.74
CA ALA A 690 61.15 -89.93 -0.46
C ALA A 690 59.62 -89.81 -0.54
N THR A 691 58.86 -90.87 -0.21
CA THR A 691 57.39 -90.81 -0.16
C THR A 691 56.88 -89.94 1.00
N GLU A 692 57.52 -89.97 2.17
CA GLU A 692 57.17 -89.13 3.31
C GLU A 692 57.38 -87.64 2.97
N ALA A 693 58.55 -87.29 2.41
CA ALA A 693 58.85 -85.96 1.90
C ALA A 693 57.85 -85.52 0.81
N HIS A 694 57.51 -86.41 -0.14
CA HIS A 694 56.51 -86.10 -1.17
C HIS A 694 55.11 -85.87 -0.59
N THR A 695 54.64 -86.67 0.37
CA THR A 695 53.34 -86.43 1.00
C THR A 695 53.32 -85.20 1.90
N TYR A 696 54.47 -84.78 2.45
CA TYR A 696 54.61 -83.52 3.18
C TYR A 696 54.50 -82.32 2.22
N GLU A 697 55.27 -82.31 1.13
CA GLU A 697 55.16 -81.30 0.08
C GLU A 697 53.76 -81.23 -0.53
N GLN A 698 53.16 -82.38 -0.85
CA GLN A 698 51.80 -82.46 -1.38
C GLN A 698 50.75 -82.00 -0.35
N ARG A 699 51.03 -82.00 0.96
CA ARG A 699 50.18 -81.37 1.98
C ARG A 699 50.39 -79.85 1.99
N ARG A 700 51.64 -79.39 2.13
CA ARG A 700 52.01 -77.97 2.07
C ARG A 700 51.43 -77.25 0.85
N LEU A 701 51.51 -77.85 -0.34
CA LEU A 701 50.95 -77.29 -1.57
C LEU A 701 49.41 -77.26 -1.58
N ARG A 702 48.73 -78.20 -0.92
CA ARG A 702 47.27 -78.19 -0.76
C ARG A 702 46.81 -77.13 0.24
N ASP A 703 47.53 -76.96 1.33
CA ASP A 703 47.18 -75.99 2.36
C ASP A 703 47.50 -74.55 1.90
N ASN A 704 48.65 -74.33 1.26
CA ASN A 704 48.92 -73.08 0.52
C ASN A 704 47.83 -72.78 -0.54
N GLY A 705 47.35 -73.80 -1.25
CA GLY A 705 46.23 -73.65 -2.20
C GLY A 705 44.94 -73.17 -1.54
N ARG A 706 44.57 -73.75 -0.39
CA ARG A 706 43.40 -73.35 0.41
C ARG A 706 43.53 -71.94 0.98
N GLU A 707 44.73 -71.52 1.40
CA GLU A 707 44.98 -70.15 1.83
C GLU A 707 44.81 -69.15 0.68
N LEU A 708 45.35 -69.46 -0.50
CA LEU A 708 45.19 -68.61 -1.70
C LEU A 708 43.73 -68.56 -2.17
N GLU A 709 43.00 -69.68 -2.15
CA GLU A 709 41.56 -69.70 -2.42
C GLU A 709 40.75 -68.86 -1.43
N SER A 710 41.12 -68.88 -0.14
CA SER A 710 40.44 -68.10 0.91
C SER A 710 40.66 -66.61 0.70
N ARG A 711 41.91 -66.19 0.48
CA ARG A 711 42.26 -64.80 0.16
C ARG A 711 41.61 -64.31 -1.12
N LEU A 712 41.47 -65.17 -2.13
CA LEU A 712 40.79 -64.82 -3.37
C LEU A 712 39.30 -64.55 -3.12
N LYS A 713 38.62 -65.39 -2.32
CA LYS A 713 37.21 -65.19 -1.92
C LYS A 713 37.02 -63.91 -1.07
N GLU A 714 37.99 -63.59 -0.20
CA GLU A 714 38.00 -62.36 0.59
C GLU A 714 38.12 -61.11 -0.31
N ILE A 715 39.06 -61.12 -1.27
CA ILE A 715 39.23 -60.04 -2.26
C ILE A 715 38.01 -59.93 -3.19
N GLU A 716 37.37 -61.05 -3.55
CA GLU A 716 36.12 -61.02 -4.33
C GLU A 716 34.95 -60.43 -3.56
N ARG A 717 34.83 -60.73 -2.26
CA ARG A 717 33.84 -60.10 -1.35
C ARG A 717 34.08 -58.59 -1.24
N GLU A 718 35.32 -58.17 -0.97
CA GLU A 718 35.69 -56.75 -0.86
C GLU A 718 35.42 -56.01 -2.17
N ARG A 719 35.71 -56.63 -3.32
CA ARG A 719 35.36 -56.08 -4.64
C ARG A 719 33.86 -55.92 -4.83
N GLN A 720 33.04 -56.87 -4.37
CA GLN A 720 31.58 -56.76 -4.43
C GLN A 720 31.05 -55.64 -3.53
N GLU A 721 31.55 -55.55 -2.30
CA GLU A 721 31.21 -54.48 -1.35
C GLU A 721 31.61 -53.09 -1.88
N LEU A 722 32.79 -52.95 -2.48
CA LEU A 722 33.24 -51.72 -3.14
C LEU A 722 32.39 -51.35 -4.37
N LEU A 723 31.92 -52.34 -5.15
CA LEU A 723 31.02 -52.10 -6.28
C LEU A 723 29.62 -51.66 -5.81
N LEU A 724 29.09 -52.23 -4.73
CA LEU A 724 27.84 -51.79 -4.10
C LEU A 724 27.96 -50.38 -3.53
N ALA A 725 29.08 -50.07 -2.86
CA ALA A 725 29.38 -48.73 -2.37
C ALA A 725 29.61 -47.71 -3.49
N GLN A 726 30.14 -48.13 -4.66
CA GLN A 726 30.21 -47.28 -5.85
C GLN A 726 28.81 -47.04 -6.44
N GLY A 727 27.94 -48.07 -6.45
CA GLY A 727 26.55 -47.96 -6.87
C GLY A 727 25.77 -46.95 -6.05
N SER A 728 25.78 -47.07 -4.71
CA SER A 728 25.08 -46.12 -3.83
C SER A 728 25.63 -44.69 -3.94
N ARG A 729 26.96 -44.52 -4.05
CA ARG A 729 27.58 -43.20 -4.31
C ARG A 729 27.14 -42.60 -5.65
N ARG A 730 27.03 -43.40 -6.72
CA ARG A 730 26.51 -42.92 -8.02
C ARG A 730 25.05 -42.50 -7.92
N THR A 731 24.21 -43.26 -7.23
CA THR A 731 22.80 -42.89 -7.01
C THR A 731 22.68 -41.60 -6.19
N ALA A 732 23.50 -41.42 -5.17
CA ALA A 732 23.54 -40.19 -4.38
C ALA A 732 24.03 -38.97 -5.20
N ILE A 733 25.04 -39.15 -6.07
CA ILE A 733 25.49 -38.10 -6.99
C ILE A 733 24.36 -37.71 -7.95
N ALA A 734 23.71 -38.68 -8.59
CA ALA A 734 22.61 -38.41 -9.52
C ALA A 734 21.44 -37.66 -8.86
N GLY A 735 21.07 -38.01 -7.63
CA GLY A 735 20.03 -37.28 -6.88
C GLY A 735 20.44 -35.85 -6.49
N ILE A 736 21.73 -35.60 -6.24
CA ILE A 736 22.26 -34.24 -6.01
C ILE A 736 22.32 -33.45 -7.33
N GLU A 737 22.65 -34.09 -8.46
CA GLU A 737 22.62 -33.48 -9.79
C GLU A 737 21.19 -33.09 -10.20
N GLU A 738 20.19 -33.94 -9.91
CA GLU A 738 18.77 -33.68 -10.11
C GLU A 738 18.28 -32.47 -9.27
N GLN A 739 18.53 -32.49 -7.95
CA GLN A 739 18.21 -31.36 -7.06
C GLN A 739 18.89 -30.04 -7.47
N LEU A 740 20.10 -30.11 -8.02
CA LEU A 740 20.85 -28.94 -8.49
C LEU A 740 20.24 -28.38 -9.78
N GLU A 741 19.70 -29.22 -10.67
CA GLU A 741 18.98 -28.77 -11.87
C GLU A 741 17.57 -28.25 -11.54
N GLU A 742 16.86 -28.85 -10.59
CA GLU A 742 15.61 -28.30 -10.03
C GLU A 742 15.85 -26.88 -9.47
N ALA A 743 16.86 -26.70 -8.62
CA ALA A 743 17.22 -25.41 -8.05
C ALA A 743 17.69 -24.39 -9.11
N ARG A 744 18.38 -24.83 -10.18
CA ARG A 744 18.70 -23.99 -11.34
C ARG A 744 17.44 -23.52 -12.05
N GLU A 745 16.44 -24.36 -12.21
CA GLU A 745 15.21 -23.98 -12.90
C GLU A 745 14.28 -23.14 -12.01
N GLU A 746 14.23 -23.34 -10.70
CA GLU A 746 13.58 -22.39 -9.78
C GLU A 746 14.27 -21.01 -9.81
N LEU A 747 15.60 -20.98 -9.84
CA LEU A 747 16.37 -19.75 -10.07
C LEU A 747 16.10 -19.13 -11.46
N ARG A 748 15.72 -19.93 -12.46
CA ARG A 748 15.29 -19.45 -13.79
C ARG A 748 13.90 -18.84 -13.75
N ARG A 749 12.94 -19.49 -13.07
CA ARG A 749 11.55 -19.03 -12.88
C ARG A 749 11.51 -17.71 -12.11
N THR A 750 12.13 -17.66 -10.93
CA THR A 750 12.22 -16.45 -10.09
C THR A 750 12.92 -15.28 -10.78
N LYS A 751 13.93 -15.51 -11.64
CA LYS A 751 14.53 -14.46 -12.49
C LYS A 751 13.55 -13.93 -13.54
N GLN A 752 12.74 -14.79 -14.16
CA GLN A 752 11.71 -14.37 -15.12
C GLN A 752 10.58 -13.60 -14.43
N GLU A 753 10.16 -14.05 -13.24
CA GLU A 753 9.20 -13.35 -12.37
C GLU A 753 9.70 -11.96 -11.99
N LEU A 754 10.95 -11.82 -11.52
CA LEU A 754 11.58 -10.54 -11.19
C LEU A 754 11.65 -9.59 -12.41
N VAL A 755 11.91 -10.10 -13.61
CA VAL A 755 11.85 -9.30 -14.85
C VAL A 755 10.42 -8.84 -15.14
N SER A 756 9.43 -9.73 -14.99
CA SER A 756 8.01 -9.38 -15.19
C SER A 756 7.53 -8.32 -14.19
N GLN A 757 7.89 -8.44 -12.91
CA GLN A 757 7.62 -7.44 -11.86
C GLN A 757 8.30 -6.11 -12.16
N ARG A 758 9.53 -6.09 -12.67
CA ARG A 758 10.20 -4.86 -13.14
C ARG A 758 9.44 -4.21 -14.29
N THR A 759 8.96 -4.97 -15.28
CA THR A 759 8.15 -4.41 -16.37
C THR A 759 6.80 -3.87 -15.89
N GLN A 760 6.14 -4.55 -14.95
CA GLN A 760 4.91 -4.06 -14.31
C GLN A 760 5.15 -2.79 -13.50
N TYR A 761 6.26 -2.71 -12.76
CA TYR A 761 6.66 -1.50 -12.04
C TYR A 761 6.89 -0.32 -12.99
N PHE A 762 7.58 -0.51 -14.12
CA PHE A 762 7.74 0.55 -15.13
C PHE A 762 6.42 0.97 -15.78
N GLN A 763 5.48 0.04 -16.00
CA GLN A 763 4.14 0.35 -16.49
C GLN A 763 3.32 1.15 -15.46
N LEU A 764 3.31 0.72 -14.19
CA LEU A 764 2.66 1.42 -13.10
C LEU A 764 3.25 2.82 -12.89
N ARG A 765 4.58 2.97 -13.01
CA ARG A 765 5.24 4.27 -12.94
C ARG A 765 4.86 5.17 -14.12
N ALA A 766 4.84 4.66 -15.35
CA ALA A 766 4.40 5.43 -16.51
C ALA A 766 2.92 5.86 -16.41
N LEU A 767 2.06 5.03 -15.81
CA LEU A 767 0.69 5.41 -15.48
C LEU A 767 0.65 6.46 -14.36
N GLN A 768 1.50 6.36 -13.35
CA GLN A 768 1.62 7.37 -12.29
C GLN A 768 2.06 8.72 -12.87
N ASP A 769 3.13 8.75 -13.67
CA ASP A 769 3.65 9.95 -14.33
C ASP A 769 2.56 10.60 -15.21
N GLN A 770 1.69 9.80 -15.85
CA GLN A 770 0.52 10.27 -16.61
C GLN A 770 -0.60 10.82 -15.71
N THR A 771 -0.90 10.18 -14.57
CA THR A 771 -1.90 10.71 -13.62
C THR A 771 -1.41 11.97 -12.93
N ASP A 772 -0.13 12.08 -12.61
CA ASP A 772 0.46 13.26 -11.98
C ASP A 772 0.45 14.45 -12.95
N GLN A 773 0.71 14.23 -14.26
CA GLN A 773 0.51 15.26 -15.29
C GLN A 773 -0.97 15.66 -15.43
N ALA A 774 -1.90 14.71 -15.52
CA ALA A 774 -3.33 15.00 -15.64
C ALA A 774 -3.88 15.74 -14.40
N LEU A 775 -3.39 15.41 -13.20
CA LEU A 775 -3.69 16.14 -11.97
C LEU A 775 -3.12 17.57 -12.01
N GLY A 776 -1.91 17.77 -12.52
CA GLY A 776 -1.32 19.09 -12.74
C GLY A 776 -2.13 19.94 -13.72
N ASP A 777 -2.60 19.35 -14.82
CA ASP A 777 -3.45 20.02 -15.82
C ASP A 777 -4.82 20.41 -15.22
N VAL A 778 -5.44 19.52 -14.46
CA VAL A 778 -6.71 19.80 -13.74
C VAL A 778 -6.51 20.85 -12.64
N GLN A 779 -5.41 20.84 -11.89
CA GLN A 779 -5.08 21.88 -10.91
C GLN A 779 -4.83 23.24 -11.58
N SER A 780 -4.20 23.27 -12.76
CA SER A 780 -4.03 24.48 -13.55
C SER A 780 -5.37 25.04 -14.06
N GLN A 781 -6.27 24.17 -14.53
CA GLN A 781 -7.63 24.55 -14.92
C GLN A 781 -8.45 25.04 -13.72
N LEU A 782 -8.33 24.38 -12.56
CA LEU A 782 -8.97 24.81 -11.31
C LEU A 782 -8.49 26.21 -10.92
N GLY A 783 -7.18 26.45 -10.83
CA GLY A 783 -6.63 27.77 -10.49
C GLY A 783 -6.99 28.87 -11.50
N GLN A 784 -7.15 28.53 -12.78
CA GLN A 784 -7.72 29.45 -13.78
C GLN A 784 -9.19 29.76 -13.47
N SER A 785 -10.02 28.75 -13.19
CA SER A 785 -11.44 28.92 -12.86
C SER A 785 -11.65 29.68 -11.53
N GLU A 786 -10.80 29.46 -10.52
CA GLU A 786 -10.77 30.23 -9.27
C GLU A 786 -10.37 31.69 -9.54
N GLY A 787 -9.39 31.91 -10.43
CA GLY A 787 -8.99 33.24 -10.89
C GLY A 787 -10.10 33.97 -11.66
N GLU A 788 -10.93 33.26 -12.43
CA GLU A 788 -12.10 33.82 -13.10
C GLU A 788 -13.28 34.07 -12.15
N LEU A 789 -13.53 33.15 -11.23
CA LEU A 789 -14.53 33.30 -10.17
C LEU A 789 -14.18 34.47 -9.25
N SER A 790 -12.90 34.65 -8.91
CA SER A 790 -12.41 35.80 -8.15
C SER A 790 -12.64 37.13 -8.89
N LYS A 791 -12.33 37.18 -10.20
CA LYS A 791 -12.67 38.34 -11.06
C LYS A 791 -14.19 38.57 -11.13
N ALA A 792 -15.00 37.51 -11.10
CA ALA A 792 -16.46 37.61 -11.09
C ALA A 792 -17.00 38.12 -9.74
N MET A 793 -16.45 37.66 -8.60
CA MET A 793 -16.77 38.18 -7.27
C MET A 793 -16.42 39.66 -7.16
N GLU A 794 -15.27 40.11 -7.67
CA GLU A 794 -14.85 41.51 -7.59
C GLU A 794 -15.70 42.42 -8.51
N ARG A 795 -16.15 41.90 -9.66
CA ARG A 795 -17.20 42.54 -10.47
C ARG A 795 -18.54 42.61 -9.72
N ASN A 796 -18.93 41.56 -9.00
CA ASN A 796 -20.17 41.57 -8.23
C ASN A 796 -20.10 42.59 -7.08
N ARG A 797 -18.99 42.63 -6.32
CA ARG A 797 -18.74 43.64 -5.27
C ARG A 797 -18.79 45.08 -5.80
N SER A 798 -18.23 45.34 -6.98
CA SER A 798 -18.29 46.69 -7.57
C SER A 798 -19.69 47.05 -8.08
N LEU A 799 -20.47 46.07 -8.57
CA LEU A 799 -21.90 46.25 -8.88
C LEU A 799 -22.75 46.44 -7.61
N GLU A 800 -22.49 45.71 -6.53
CA GLU A 800 -23.13 45.88 -5.21
C GLU A 800 -22.84 47.28 -4.63
N GLN A 801 -21.61 47.77 -4.76
CA GLN A 801 -21.24 49.14 -4.37
C GLN A 801 -21.96 50.19 -5.22
N GLN A 802 -22.06 49.99 -6.54
CA GLN A 802 -22.83 50.89 -7.43
C GLN A 802 -24.33 50.85 -7.11
N GLN A 803 -24.89 49.68 -6.83
CA GLN A 803 -26.29 49.54 -6.40
C GLN A 803 -26.51 50.28 -5.07
N LEU A 804 -25.61 50.16 -4.09
CA LEU A 804 -25.70 50.86 -2.82
C LEU A 804 -25.63 52.39 -2.99
N GLN A 805 -24.80 52.88 -3.91
CA GLN A 805 -24.73 54.31 -4.26
C GLN A 805 -26.04 54.79 -4.90
N LEU A 806 -26.59 54.04 -5.87
CA LEU A 806 -27.88 54.35 -6.50
C LEU A 806 -29.05 54.28 -5.50
N ASP A 807 -29.07 53.30 -4.61
CA ASP A 807 -30.08 53.20 -3.55
C ASP A 807 -30.00 54.36 -2.55
N ASN A 808 -28.80 54.91 -2.31
CA ASN A 808 -28.63 56.10 -1.48
C ASN A 808 -29.12 57.37 -2.19
N GLN A 809 -28.78 57.57 -3.47
CA GLN A 809 -29.34 58.65 -4.29
C GLN A 809 -30.88 58.55 -4.38
N VAL A 810 -31.43 57.35 -4.49
CA VAL A 810 -32.88 57.10 -4.47
C VAL A 810 -33.50 57.41 -3.09
N LYS A 811 -32.78 57.25 -1.97
CA LYS A 811 -33.24 57.69 -0.64
C LYS A 811 -33.22 59.21 -0.53
N GLU A 812 -32.16 59.86 -1.00
CA GLU A 812 -31.99 61.32 -1.02
C GLU A 812 -33.10 61.98 -1.86
N LEU A 813 -33.29 61.55 -3.11
CA LEU A 813 -34.38 62.03 -3.97
C LEU A 813 -35.77 61.76 -3.38
N LYS A 814 -35.98 60.65 -2.65
CA LYS A 814 -37.24 60.40 -1.91
C LYS A 814 -37.43 61.35 -0.72
N GLN A 815 -36.36 61.75 -0.04
CA GLN A 815 -36.40 62.76 1.01
C GLN A 815 -36.73 64.14 0.42
N GLU A 816 -36.09 64.54 -0.69
CA GLU A 816 -36.39 65.78 -1.41
C GLU A 816 -37.84 65.83 -1.92
N ILE A 817 -38.35 64.74 -2.52
CA ILE A 817 -39.76 64.64 -2.94
C ILE A 817 -40.69 64.80 -1.73
N ASN A 818 -40.32 64.30 -0.55
CA ASN A 818 -41.12 64.44 0.65
C ASN A 818 -41.05 65.85 1.26
N THR A 819 -39.89 66.53 1.26
CA THR A 819 -39.80 67.93 1.73
C THR A 819 -40.53 68.88 0.78
N LEU A 820 -40.47 68.65 -0.53
CA LEU A 820 -41.26 69.39 -1.52
C LEU A 820 -42.76 69.16 -1.32
N ARG A 821 -43.21 67.93 -1.02
CA ARG A 821 -44.61 67.65 -0.68
C ARG A 821 -45.07 68.35 0.61
N THR A 822 -44.25 68.38 1.67
CA THR A 822 -44.60 69.13 2.88
C THR A 822 -44.62 70.64 2.63
N ASN A 823 -43.74 71.16 1.76
CA ASN A 823 -43.75 72.56 1.38
C ASN A 823 -44.98 72.93 0.53
N MET A 824 -45.41 72.07 -0.40
CA MET A 824 -46.67 72.22 -1.12
C MET A 824 -47.87 72.25 -0.15
N ALA A 825 -47.99 71.26 0.74
CA ALA A 825 -49.08 71.22 1.71
C ALA A 825 -49.11 72.44 2.65
N ARG A 826 -47.94 73.01 2.97
CA ARG A 826 -47.80 74.26 3.74
C ARG A 826 -48.28 75.47 2.92
N LEU A 827 -47.93 75.54 1.64
CA LEU A 827 -48.39 76.60 0.71
C LEU A 827 -49.90 76.52 0.43
N ASP A 828 -50.47 75.32 0.33
CA ASP A 828 -51.91 75.13 0.23
C ASP A 828 -52.63 75.60 1.49
N GLN A 829 -52.09 75.31 2.68
CA GLN A 829 -52.61 75.84 3.95
C GLN A 829 -52.49 77.37 4.07
N GLU A 830 -51.37 77.96 3.66
CA GLU A 830 -51.20 79.42 3.63
C GLU A 830 -52.18 80.08 2.63
N LYS A 831 -52.38 79.46 1.46
CA LYS A 831 -53.36 79.90 0.46
C LYS A 831 -54.80 79.83 1.00
N ASP A 832 -55.17 78.73 1.63
CA ASP A 832 -56.52 78.56 2.17
C ASP A 832 -56.79 79.51 3.34
N GLN A 833 -55.78 79.81 4.18
CA GLN A 833 -55.84 80.86 5.20
C GLN A 833 -56.03 82.26 4.58
N LEU A 834 -55.28 82.58 3.51
CA LEU A 834 -55.42 83.86 2.79
C LEU A 834 -56.78 84.00 2.08
N LEU A 835 -57.37 82.90 1.60
CA LEU A 835 -58.74 82.89 1.07
C LEU A 835 -59.77 83.14 2.20
N MET A 836 -59.67 82.46 3.33
CA MET A 836 -60.54 82.74 4.49
C MET A 836 -60.38 84.19 4.98
N GLU A 837 -59.17 84.75 5.00
CA GLU A 837 -58.96 86.17 5.31
C GLU A 837 -59.59 87.10 4.27
N LEU A 838 -59.55 86.76 2.98
CA LEU A 838 -60.18 87.54 1.91
C LEU A 838 -61.70 87.53 2.06
N ASP A 839 -62.30 86.37 2.27
CA ASP A 839 -63.75 86.21 2.47
C ASP A 839 -64.22 87.01 3.71
N ASN A 840 -63.52 86.89 4.84
CA ASN A 840 -63.83 87.67 6.05
C ASN A 840 -63.74 89.19 5.81
N LYS A 841 -62.76 89.66 5.02
CA LYS A 841 -62.63 91.08 4.64
C LYS A 841 -63.77 91.51 3.71
N THR A 842 -64.16 90.67 2.74
CA THR A 842 -65.28 90.91 1.83
C THR A 842 -66.61 90.96 2.58
N GLU A 843 -66.89 90.03 3.50
CA GLU A 843 -68.07 90.08 4.37
C GLU A 843 -68.09 91.34 5.24
N ARG A 844 -66.93 91.76 5.78
CA ARG A 844 -66.87 92.98 6.60
C ARG A 844 -67.08 94.25 5.77
N ILE A 845 -66.60 94.30 4.53
CA ILE A 845 -66.92 95.39 3.59
C ILE A 845 -68.42 95.42 3.30
N ALA A 846 -69.02 94.29 2.92
CA ALA A 846 -70.46 94.19 2.65
C ALA A 846 -71.34 94.45 3.89
N ALA A 847 -70.81 94.30 5.11
CA ALA A 847 -71.46 94.75 6.34
C ALA A 847 -71.40 96.29 6.47
N LEU A 848 -70.21 96.89 6.30
CA LEU A 848 -70.01 98.34 6.38
C LEU A 848 -70.79 99.10 5.29
N GLU A 849 -70.89 98.58 4.07
CA GLU A 849 -71.71 99.15 3.00
C GLU A 849 -73.20 99.19 3.38
N ARG A 850 -73.72 98.13 4.01
CA ARG A 850 -75.10 98.10 4.55
C ARG A 850 -75.28 99.05 5.73
N GLU A 851 -74.28 99.18 6.60
CA GLU A 851 -74.27 100.17 7.69
C GLU A 851 -74.33 101.61 7.13
N ILE A 852 -73.57 101.92 6.06
CA ILE A 852 -73.57 103.22 5.37
C ILE A 852 -74.95 103.52 4.75
N ILE A 853 -75.49 102.60 3.94
CA ILE A 853 -76.82 102.79 3.28
C ILE A 853 -77.92 103.00 4.33
N SER A 854 -77.87 102.26 5.44
CA SER A 854 -78.80 102.44 6.58
C SER A 854 -78.66 103.83 7.23
N LYS A 855 -77.43 104.36 7.33
CA LYS A 855 -77.18 105.71 7.85
C LYS A 855 -77.60 106.82 6.89
N GLU A 856 -77.41 106.65 5.59
CA GLU A 856 -77.91 107.58 4.57
C GLU A 856 -79.44 107.68 4.62
N GLN A 857 -80.13 106.54 4.69
CA GLN A 857 -81.59 106.49 4.87
C GLN A 857 -82.04 107.15 6.19
N GLN A 858 -81.30 106.94 7.29
CA GLN A 858 -81.58 107.59 8.57
C GLN A 858 -81.44 109.12 8.48
N THR A 859 -80.39 109.62 7.82
CA THR A 859 -80.17 111.07 7.60
C THR A 859 -81.27 111.69 6.74
N MET A 860 -81.62 111.07 5.61
CA MET A 860 -82.73 111.52 4.76
C MET A 860 -84.06 111.61 5.53
N GLY A 861 -84.30 110.66 6.45
CA GLY A 861 -85.46 110.67 7.34
C GLY A 861 -85.47 111.82 8.34
N THR A 862 -84.32 112.16 8.94
CA THR A 862 -84.24 113.29 9.89
C THR A 862 -84.32 114.64 9.17
N GLU A 863 -83.74 114.79 7.98
CA GLU A 863 -83.88 116.00 7.16
C GLU A 863 -85.34 116.27 6.75
N GLN A 864 -86.10 115.22 6.44
CA GLN A 864 -87.53 115.30 6.17
C GLN A 864 -88.30 115.80 7.41
N GLN A 865 -88.01 115.25 8.59
CA GLN A 865 -88.62 115.66 9.86
C GLN A 865 -88.31 117.13 10.22
N VAL A 866 -87.08 117.60 9.97
CA VAL A 866 -86.68 119.00 10.20
C VAL A 866 -87.49 119.95 9.31
N ARG A 867 -87.65 119.63 8.01
CA ARG A 867 -88.45 120.45 7.07
C ARG A 867 -89.92 120.51 7.50
N GLU A 868 -90.49 119.41 7.98
CA GLU A 868 -91.87 119.38 8.52
C GLU A 868 -92.03 120.15 9.84
N ALA A 869 -91.03 120.11 10.72
CA ALA A 869 -91.05 120.86 11.98
C ALA A 869 -90.99 122.37 11.75
N GLN A 870 -90.16 122.82 10.79
CA GLN A 870 -90.08 124.24 10.37
C GLN A 870 -91.43 124.76 9.86
N HIS A 871 -92.13 123.97 9.03
CA HIS A 871 -93.47 124.32 8.54
C HIS A 871 -94.51 124.40 9.67
N LYS A 872 -94.46 123.48 10.66
CA LYS A 872 -95.38 123.48 11.81
C LYS A 872 -95.15 124.67 12.75
N TYR A 873 -93.90 125.07 12.96
CA TYR A 873 -93.54 126.21 13.81
C TYR A 873 -94.18 127.52 13.31
N GLN A 874 -94.14 127.78 12.00
CA GLN A 874 -94.72 128.98 11.40
C GLN A 874 -96.22 129.13 11.72
N ILE A 875 -96.98 128.04 11.69
CA ILE A 875 -98.44 128.04 11.92
C ILE A 875 -98.79 128.35 13.40
N CYS A 876 -97.99 127.87 14.35
CA CYS A 876 -98.24 128.14 15.78
C CYS A 876 -97.97 129.59 16.17
N MET A 877 -97.02 130.27 15.51
CA MET A 877 -96.71 131.68 15.79
C MET A 877 -97.93 132.59 15.55
N ASP A 878 -98.65 132.38 14.44
CA ASP A 878 -99.82 133.19 14.08
C ASP A 878 -101.02 132.98 15.02
N GLN A 879 -101.10 131.82 15.68
CA GLN A 879 -102.23 131.46 16.57
C GLN A 879 -102.08 131.99 18.00
N SER A 880 -100.85 132.16 18.49
CA SER A 880 -100.58 132.58 19.87
C SER A 880 -101.09 134.01 20.17
N ALA A 881 -101.04 134.90 19.17
CA ALA A 881 -101.38 136.33 19.31
C ALA A 881 -102.89 136.63 19.51
N GLU A 882 -103.76 135.63 19.34
CA GLU A 882 -105.21 135.80 19.55
C GLU A 882 -105.63 135.47 21.00
N GLN A 883 -104.97 134.50 21.65
CA GLN A 883 -105.45 133.92 22.91
C GLN A 883 -105.16 134.80 24.15
N GLU A 884 -104.09 135.59 24.16
CA GLU A 884 -103.72 136.44 25.31
C GLU A 884 -104.80 137.49 25.67
N ARG A 885 -105.67 137.85 24.73
CA ARG A 885 -106.76 138.82 24.96
C ARG A 885 -107.90 138.27 25.82
N GLN A 886 -108.07 136.95 25.94
CA GLN A 886 -109.23 136.35 26.60
C GLN A 886 -108.99 136.00 28.09
N LEU A 887 -107.75 135.65 28.47
CA LEU A 887 -107.43 135.10 29.79
C LEU A 887 -107.69 136.04 30.98
N ARG A 888 -107.69 137.37 30.77
CA ARG A 888 -107.79 138.36 31.86
C ARG A 888 -109.17 138.42 32.53
N SER A 889 -110.19 137.75 31.99
CA SER A 889 -111.56 137.80 32.54
C SER A 889 -111.88 136.76 33.62
N MET A 890 -111.21 135.60 33.62
CA MET A 890 -111.67 134.44 34.41
C MET A 890 -111.05 134.32 35.82
N GLN A 891 -110.06 135.15 36.16
CA GLN A 891 -109.31 135.00 37.42
C GLN A 891 -110.08 135.49 38.67
N MET A 892 -111.11 136.33 38.51
CA MET A 892 -111.88 136.90 39.63
C MET A 892 -112.83 135.91 40.33
N GLU A 893 -113.26 134.84 39.67
CA GLU A 893 -114.31 133.94 40.20
C GLU A 893 -113.77 132.83 41.12
N MET A 894 -112.46 132.56 41.08
CA MET A 894 -111.82 131.44 41.79
C MET A 894 -111.81 131.57 43.32
N GLU A 895 -111.64 132.79 43.85
CA GLU A 895 -111.30 133.00 45.27
C GLU A 895 -112.46 132.72 46.26
N ASN A 896 -113.70 132.69 45.78
CA ASN A 896 -114.86 132.59 46.67
C ASN A 896 -115.14 131.16 47.16
N ASN A 897 -114.86 130.16 46.33
CA ASN A 897 -115.23 128.76 46.58
C ASN A 897 -114.38 128.06 47.66
N GLN A 898 -113.17 128.57 47.95
CA GLN A 898 -112.21 127.87 48.81
C GLN A 898 -112.57 127.88 50.32
N ARG A 899 -113.46 128.77 50.78
CA ARG A 899 -113.78 128.90 52.22
C ARG A 899 -114.74 127.83 52.76
N GLN A 900 -115.53 127.18 51.92
CA GLN A 900 -116.54 126.20 52.37
C GLN A 900 -115.96 124.78 52.59
N LEU A 901 -114.80 124.48 52.00
CA LEU A 901 -114.20 123.14 52.04
C LEU A 901 -113.63 122.74 53.41
N ALA A 902 -113.27 123.71 54.25
CA ALA A 902 -112.45 123.51 55.45
C ALA A 902 -113.18 122.88 56.66
N VAL A 903 -114.52 122.89 56.68
CA VAL A 903 -115.29 122.32 57.81
C VAL A 903 -115.49 120.81 57.66
N ALA A 904 -115.65 120.31 56.43
CA ALA A 904 -116.00 118.91 56.16
C ALA A 904 -114.84 117.92 56.34
N SER A 905 -113.60 118.38 56.55
CA SER A 905 -112.43 117.49 56.72
C SER A 905 -112.29 116.91 58.13
N ALA A 906 -112.76 117.61 59.16
CA ALA A 906 -112.47 117.26 60.55
C ALA A 906 -113.11 115.93 61.01
N ASP A 907 -114.40 115.72 60.70
CA ASP A 907 -115.14 114.54 61.15
C ASP A 907 -114.65 113.23 60.51
N ARG A 908 -114.04 113.33 59.31
CA ARG A 908 -113.51 112.20 58.55
C ARG A 908 -112.32 111.53 59.25
N ASP A 909 -111.45 112.32 59.89
CA ASP A 909 -110.13 111.86 60.29
C ASP A 909 -110.15 110.98 61.54
N ASN A 910 -111.14 111.17 62.43
CA ASN A 910 -111.36 110.30 63.59
C ASN A 910 -111.66 108.85 63.18
N ALA A 911 -112.53 108.64 62.19
CA ALA A 911 -112.92 107.29 61.71
C ALA A 911 -111.78 106.56 60.98
N ALA A 912 -110.79 107.29 60.47
CA ALA A 912 -109.61 106.70 59.81
C ALA A 912 -108.60 106.11 60.80
N GLN A 913 -108.65 106.49 62.08
CA GLN A 913 -107.62 106.13 63.06
C GLN A 913 -107.86 104.75 63.70
N GLU A 914 -109.11 104.36 63.90
CA GLU A 914 -109.48 103.05 64.46
C GLU A 914 -109.25 101.90 63.47
N ASN A 915 -109.49 102.14 62.17
CA ASN A 915 -109.24 101.17 61.10
C ASN A 915 -107.76 100.78 60.96
N ARG A 916 -106.82 101.70 61.18
CA ARG A 916 -105.37 101.43 61.03
C ARG A 916 -104.89 100.36 62.00
N ARG A 917 -105.35 100.41 63.26
CA ARG A 917 -104.92 99.49 64.32
C ARG A 917 -105.21 98.02 63.99
N LEU A 918 -106.33 97.74 63.32
CA LEU A 918 -106.69 96.38 62.88
C LEU A 918 -105.92 95.93 61.60
N GLN A 919 -105.35 96.87 60.85
CA GLN A 919 -104.47 96.55 59.71
C GLN A 919 -103.06 96.19 60.16
N ASP A 920 -102.55 96.83 61.21
CA ASP A 920 -101.21 96.59 61.76
C ASP A 920 -101.07 95.15 62.32
N ASP A 921 -102.06 94.66 63.08
CA ASP A 921 -102.07 93.30 63.63
C ASP A 921 -102.08 92.22 62.52
N LEU A 922 -102.83 92.45 61.44
CA LEU A 922 -102.85 91.56 60.27
C LEU A 922 -101.53 91.61 59.49
N ALA A 923 -100.88 92.77 59.41
CA ALA A 923 -99.57 92.92 58.76
C ALA A 923 -98.48 92.13 59.50
N ALA A 924 -98.49 92.14 60.85
CA ALA A 924 -97.54 91.39 61.68
C ALA A 924 -97.60 89.87 61.41
N LEU A 925 -98.78 89.25 61.53
CA LEU A 925 -98.96 87.82 61.26
C LEU A 925 -98.59 87.44 59.81
N THR A 926 -98.86 88.32 58.85
CA THR A 926 -98.50 88.10 57.44
C THR A 926 -96.99 88.21 57.20
N CYS A 927 -96.23 88.90 58.06
CA CYS A 927 -94.77 88.93 58.02
C CYS A 927 -94.16 87.65 58.61
N GLU A 928 -94.67 87.14 59.72
CA GLU A 928 -94.18 85.89 60.36
C GLU A 928 -94.36 84.66 59.45
N ILE A 929 -95.49 84.55 58.75
CA ILE A 929 -95.70 83.48 57.76
C ILE A 929 -94.64 83.55 56.63
N ARG A 930 -94.23 84.77 56.25
CA ARG A 930 -93.21 84.99 55.20
C ARG A 930 -91.77 84.79 55.69
N THR A 931 -91.47 84.91 56.98
CA THR A 931 -90.13 84.55 57.49
C THR A 931 -89.99 83.04 57.56
N LEU A 932 -90.97 82.34 58.13
CA LEU A 932 -91.01 80.87 58.20
C LEU A 932 -90.97 80.21 56.81
N GLN A 933 -91.60 80.81 55.80
CA GLN A 933 -91.50 80.33 54.41
C GLN A 933 -90.08 80.45 53.85
N ARG A 934 -89.37 81.55 54.12
CA ARG A 934 -87.97 81.73 53.67
C ARG A 934 -87.00 80.80 54.40
N GLU A 935 -87.19 80.58 55.69
CA GLU A 935 -86.39 79.63 56.48
C GLU A 935 -86.57 78.19 56.01
N LEU A 936 -87.79 77.82 55.59
CA LEU A 936 -88.05 76.54 54.93
C LEU A 936 -87.38 76.45 53.54
N GLU A 937 -87.30 77.56 52.81
CA GLU A 937 -86.62 77.63 51.50
C GLU A 937 -85.09 77.58 51.61
N THR A 938 -84.47 78.25 52.60
CA THR A 938 -83.03 78.14 52.87
C THR A 938 -82.67 76.73 53.33
N SER A 939 -83.42 76.14 54.27
CA SER A 939 -83.21 74.75 54.71
C SER A 939 -83.34 73.74 53.55
N ARG A 940 -84.22 74.01 52.58
CA ARG A 940 -84.32 73.23 51.33
C ARG A 940 -83.12 73.44 50.42
N ALA A 941 -82.64 74.67 50.25
CA ALA A 941 -81.45 74.98 49.45
C ALA A 941 -80.20 74.29 50.04
N GLU A 942 -79.96 74.43 51.35
CA GLU A 942 -78.91 73.73 52.10
C GLU A 942 -79.02 72.21 51.91
N SER A 943 -80.24 71.65 51.96
CA SER A 943 -80.48 70.23 51.70
C SER A 943 -80.19 69.80 50.25
N TYR A 944 -80.27 70.70 49.27
CA TYR A 944 -79.86 70.43 47.88
C TYR A 944 -78.35 70.58 47.68
N ASP A 945 -77.72 71.59 48.29
CA ASP A 945 -76.27 71.77 48.22
C ASP A 945 -75.53 70.66 48.97
N LEU A 946 -76.03 70.18 50.11
CA LEU A 946 -75.51 68.98 50.79
C LEU A 946 -75.65 67.73 49.92
N LYS A 947 -76.76 67.55 49.18
CA LYS A 947 -76.91 66.45 48.21
C LYS A 947 -75.92 66.58 47.05
N ARG A 948 -75.70 67.79 46.55
CA ARG A 948 -74.74 68.08 45.48
C ARG A 948 -73.30 67.82 45.92
N GLN A 949 -72.93 68.25 47.13
CA GLN A 949 -71.64 67.96 47.75
C GLN A 949 -71.46 66.45 47.97
N LEU A 950 -72.48 65.74 48.48
CA LEU A 950 -72.46 64.29 48.61
C LEU A 950 -72.25 63.59 47.26
N GLN A 951 -72.91 64.07 46.20
CA GLN A 951 -72.73 63.53 44.84
C GLN A 951 -71.32 63.80 44.29
N THR A 952 -70.73 64.97 44.57
CA THR A 952 -69.31 65.25 44.30
C THR A 952 -68.41 64.28 45.05
N TYR A 953 -68.57 64.13 46.37
CA TYR A 953 -67.77 63.20 47.18
C TYR A 953 -67.90 61.74 46.71
N VAL A 954 -69.09 61.28 46.33
CA VAL A 954 -69.29 59.95 45.74
C VAL A 954 -68.53 59.81 44.40
N SER A 955 -68.49 60.87 43.58
CA SER A 955 -67.70 60.86 42.34
C SER A 955 -66.19 60.87 42.60
N GLU A 956 -65.72 61.56 43.65
CA GLU A 956 -64.31 61.58 44.04
C GLU A 956 -63.85 60.29 44.70
N VAL A 957 -64.68 59.68 45.56
CA VAL A 957 -64.45 58.35 46.12
C VAL A 957 -64.36 57.32 45.00
N ARG A 958 -65.30 57.33 44.04
CA ARG A 958 -65.23 56.45 42.87
C ARG A 958 -63.96 56.69 42.04
N ARG A 959 -63.55 57.95 41.83
CA ARG A 959 -62.30 58.29 41.14
C ARG A 959 -61.07 57.78 41.90
N ALA A 960 -61.09 57.79 43.23
CA ALA A 960 -60.04 57.25 44.08
C ALA A 960 -60.03 55.71 44.07
N GLU A 961 -61.20 55.05 44.12
CA GLU A 961 -61.34 53.60 43.97
C GLU A 961 -60.82 53.12 42.60
N GLU A 962 -61.16 53.82 41.51
CA GLU A 962 -60.62 53.51 40.19
C GLU A 962 -59.11 53.76 40.10
N LEU A 963 -58.56 54.77 40.79
CA LEU A 963 -57.12 55.03 40.85
C LEU A 963 -56.39 53.95 41.67
N LEU A 964 -56.97 53.52 42.79
CA LEU A 964 -56.47 52.42 43.61
C LEU A 964 -56.50 51.11 42.84
N ASN A 965 -57.58 50.79 42.13
CA ASN A 965 -57.65 49.60 41.27
C ASN A 965 -56.62 49.63 40.13
N ARG A 966 -56.36 50.80 39.50
CA ARG A 966 -55.26 50.94 38.54
C ARG A 966 -53.90 50.67 39.20
N LYS A 967 -53.63 51.21 40.38
CA LYS A 967 -52.38 51.01 41.12
C LYS A 967 -52.20 49.58 41.65
N GLU A 968 -53.29 48.90 42.03
CA GLU A 968 -53.26 47.50 42.44
C GLU A 968 -53.03 46.58 41.23
N ASN A 969 -53.63 46.89 40.07
CA ASN A 969 -53.32 46.20 38.81
C ASN A 969 -51.83 46.37 38.45
N GLU A 970 -51.31 47.60 38.40
CA GLU A 970 -49.88 47.90 38.19
C GLU A 970 -49.00 47.11 39.18
N ARG A 971 -49.39 47.01 40.45
CA ARG A 971 -48.68 46.22 41.48
C ARG A 971 -48.68 44.73 41.16
N THR A 972 -49.81 44.16 40.70
CA THR A 972 -49.88 42.75 40.30
C THR A 972 -49.10 42.48 39.01
N GLU A 973 -49.11 43.41 38.05
CA GLU A 973 -48.31 43.33 36.83
C GLU A 973 -46.81 43.37 37.15
N MET A 974 -46.36 44.31 37.98
CA MET A 974 -44.98 44.36 38.49
C MET A 974 -44.57 43.05 39.18
N LEU A 975 -45.41 42.51 40.07
CA LEU A 975 -45.16 41.23 40.75
C LEU A 975 -45.10 40.04 39.77
N ASN A 976 -45.86 40.07 38.67
CA ASN A 976 -45.81 39.04 37.64
C ASN A 976 -44.57 39.19 36.75
N HIS A 977 -44.12 40.41 36.45
CA HIS A 977 -42.82 40.64 35.80
C HIS A 977 -41.66 40.15 36.67
N PHE A 978 -41.64 40.46 37.98
CA PHE A 978 -40.63 39.91 38.90
C PHE A 978 -40.65 38.38 38.95
N ARG A 979 -41.82 37.74 38.99
CA ARG A 979 -41.93 36.26 38.90
C ARG A 979 -41.39 35.72 37.58
N SER A 980 -41.69 36.37 36.46
CA SER A 980 -41.20 35.98 35.14
C SER A 980 -39.68 36.09 35.06
N LEU A 981 -39.11 37.22 35.50
CA LEU A 981 -37.67 37.46 35.53
C LEU A 981 -36.94 36.53 36.50
N SER A 982 -37.53 36.18 37.65
CA SER A 982 -36.97 35.16 38.55
C SER A 982 -37.01 33.76 37.93
N LEU A 983 -38.09 33.40 37.23
CA LEU A 983 -38.16 32.12 36.51
C LEU A 983 -37.11 32.08 35.39
N GLU A 984 -37.01 33.13 34.60
CA GLU A 984 -36.02 33.29 33.52
C GLU A 984 -34.59 33.23 34.06
N ALA A 985 -34.29 33.91 35.18
CA ALA A 985 -33.01 33.80 35.87
C ALA A 985 -32.69 32.34 36.28
N THR A 986 -33.64 31.62 36.89
CA THR A 986 -33.41 30.21 37.24
C THR A 986 -33.26 29.31 36.00
N VAL A 987 -33.92 29.61 34.88
CA VAL A 987 -33.72 28.88 33.61
C VAL A 987 -32.34 29.17 33.03
N LEU A 988 -31.86 30.41 33.11
CA LEU A 988 -30.51 30.80 32.69
C LEU A 988 -29.44 30.16 33.59
N GLU A 989 -29.64 30.10 34.91
CA GLU A 989 -28.74 29.40 35.84
C GLU A 989 -28.65 27.89 35.52
N ASN A 990 -29.80 27.22 35.30
CA ASN A 990 -29.81 25.81 34.93
C ASN A 990 -29.17 25.56 33.55
N ASN A 991 -29.42 26.42 32.57
CA ASN A 991 -28.77 26.35 31.26
C ASN A 991 -27.26 26.58 31.38
N ASN A 992 -26.81 27.54 32.21
CA ASN A 992 -25.39 27.80 32.41
C ASN A 992 -24.70 26.62 33.12
N GLN A 993 -25.32 26.00 34.13
CA GLN A 993 -24.81 24.77 34.74
C GLN A 993 -24.75 23.59 33.73
N SER A 994 -25.74 23.48 32.84
CA SER A 994 -25.71 22.48 31.76
C SER A 994 -24.56 22.72 30.78
N LEU A 995 -24.32 23.98 30.39
CA LEU A 995 -23.21 24.37 29.50
C LEU A 995 -21.84 24.24 30.19
N GLU A 996 -21.74 24.51 31.49
CA GLU A 996 -20.54 24.27 32.29
C GLU A 996 -20.22 22.77 32.39
N SER A 997 -21.24 21.92 32.55
CA SER A 997 -21.13 20.45 32.50
C SER A 997 -20.68 19.96 31.13
N GLU A 998 -21.36 20.39 30.06
CA GLU A 998 -21.01 20.01 28.67
C GLU A 998 -19.61 20.49 28.29
N ALA A 999 -19.22 21.71 28.72
CA ALA A 999 -17.85 22.20 28.56
C ALA A 999 -16.84 21.42 29.42
N ALA A 1000 -17.21 20.93 30.61
CA ALA A 1000 -16.34 20.06 31.43
C ALA A 1000 -16.14 18.68 30.77
N GLU A 1001 -17.21 18.09 30.23
CA GLU A 1001 -17.16 16.84 29.48
C GLU A 1001 -16.34 16.99 28.19
N ALA A 1002 -16.56 18.07 27.42
CA ALA A 1002 -15.75 18.39 26.23
C ALA A 1002 -14.26 18.62 26.58
N ARG A 1003 -13.94 19.27 27.70
CA ARG A 1003 -12.55 19.40 28.20
C ARG A 1003 -11.95 18.05 28.58
N GLY A 1004 -12.73 17.16 29.21
CA GLY A 1004 -12.30 15.79 29.54
C GLY A 1004 -12.06 14.92 28.30
N ALA A 1005 -12.93 15.02 27.29
CA ALA A 1005 -12.76 14.36 26.00
C ALA A 1005 -11.54 14.90 25.24
N LEU A 1006 -11.32 16.22 25.23
CA LEU A 1006 -10.15 16.86 24.63
C LEU A 1006 -8.85 16.43 25.31
N GLN A 1007 -8.83 16.32 26.65
CA GLN A 1007 -7.66 15.83 27.36
C GLN A 1007 -7.41 14.34 27.07
N SER A 1008 -8.45 13.51 27.09
CA SER A 1008 -8.36 12.09 26.70
C SER A 1008 -7.84 11.89 25.27
N ALA A 1009 -8.15 12.82 24.35
CA ALA A 1009 -7.62 12.82 22.99
C ALA A 1009 -6.15 13.26 22.95
N ARG A 1010 -5.75 14.27 23.73
CA ARG A 1010 -4.34 14.70 23.87
C ARG A 1010 -3.46 13.60 24.46
N ASP A 1011 -3.94 12.92 25.51
CA ASP A 1011 -3.19 11.84 26.15
C ASP A 1011 -2.94 10.69 25.16
N ARG A 1012 -3.94 10.32 24.35
CA ARG A 1012 -3.80 9.37 23.24
C ARG A 1012 -2.83 9.84 22.15
N ILE A 1013 -2.83 11.13 21.82
CA ILE A 1013 -1.87 11.69 20.85
C ILE A 1013 -0.44 11.55 21.39
N VAL A 1014 -0.21 11.88 22.67
CA VAL A 1014 1.11 11.72 23.32
C VAL A 1014 1.54 10.24 23.37
N ASP A 1015 0.61 9.31 23.57
CA ASP A 1015 0.94 7.87 23.51
C ASP A 1015 1.24 7.39 22.08
N PHE A 1016 0.52 7.88 21.05
CA PHE A 1016 0.89 7.62 19.65
C PHE A 1016 2.22 8.29 19.25
N GLU A 1017 2.53 9.48 19.75
CA GLU A 1017 3.83 10.15 19.56
C GLU A 1017 4.98 9.32 20.16
N ARG A 1018 4.76 8.68 21.31
CA ARG A 1018 5.71 7.72 21.91
C ARG A 1018 5.85 6.46 21.07
N GLU A 1019 4.74 5.84 20.65
CA GLU A 1019 4.79 4.67 19.77
C GLU A 1019 5.54 4.97 18.48
N LEU A 1020 5.30 6.12 17.84
CA LEU A 1020 6.04 6.57 16.66
C LEU A 1020 7.53 6.78 16.96
N ALA A 1021 7.89 7.42 18.08
CA ALA A 1021 9.29 7.59 18.47
C ALA A 1021 10.03 6.25 18.70
N ASP A 1022 9.33 5.25 19.26
CA ASP A 1022 9.86 3.88 19.41
C ASP A 1022 9.99 3.17 18.05
N LYS A 1023 9.03 3.35 17.13
CA LYS A 1023 9.16 2.84 15.73
C LYS A 1023 10.34 3.51 15.02
N ASP A 1024 10.53 4.81 15.15
CA ASP A 1024 11.68 5.53 14.58
C ASP A 1024 13.01 5.04 15.18
N CYS A 1025 13.06 4.71 16.47
CA CYS A 1025 14.23 4.09 17.09
C CYS A 1025 14.51 2.69 16.51
N LEU A 1026 13.49 1.88 16.25
CA LEU A 1026 13.64 0.59 15.57
C LEU A 1026 14.07 0.75 14.10
N ILE A 1027 13.50 1.71 13.37
CA ILE A 1027 13.87 2.03 11.98
C ILE A 1027 15.34 2.46 11.92
N ARG A 1028 15.78 3.41 12.76
CA ARG A 1028 17.19 3.81 12.87
C ARG A 1028 18.11 2.64 13.22
N GLY A 1029 17.64 1.69 14.04
CA GLY A 1029 18.35 0.46 14.36
C GLY A 1029 18.46 -0.53 13.19
N TYR A 1030 17.48 -0.58 12.28
CA TYR A 1030 17.58 -1.33 11.03
C TYR A 1030 18.41 -0.60 9.98
N GLU A 1031 18.35 0.74 9.90
CA GLU A 1031 19.18 1.55 9.02
C GLU A 1031 20.67 1.39 9.33
N THR A 1032 21.07 1.40 10.62
CA THR A 1032 22.46 1.12 11.00
C THR A 1032 22.89 -0.32 10.70
N GLN A 1033 22.03 -1.31 10.93
CA GLN A 1033 22.32 -2.70 10.51
C GLN A 1033 22.48 -2.81 8.97
N ILE A 1034 21.68 -2.08 8.20
CA ILE A 1034 21.78 -2.05 6.74
C ILE A 1034 23.09 -1.37 6.30
N THR A 1035 23.52 -0.28 6.93
CA THR A 1035 24.79 0.38 6.58
C THR A 1035 26.00 -0.46 6.98
N GLU A 1036 25.99 -1.09 8.17
CA GLU A 1036 27.02 -2.04 8.59
C GLU A 1036 27.12 -3.25 7.65
N LEU A 1037 25.99 -3.87 7.28
CA LEU A 1037 25.97 -4.97 6.32
C LEU A 1037 26.44 -4.52 4.92
N THR A 1038 26.07 -3.32 4.47
CA THR A 1038 26.53 -2.75 3.21
C THR A 1038 28.05 -2.52 3.22
N GLN A 1039 28.60 -2.02 4.33
CA GLN A 1039 30.04 -1.81 4.49
C GLN A 1039 30.81 -3.14 4.56
N ASN A 1040 30.23 -4.16 5.19
CA ASN A 1040 30.78 -5.52 5.20
C ASN A 1040 30.72 -6.20 3.82
N ILE A 1041 29.66 -5.97 3.03
CA ILE A 1041 29.59 -6.43 1.63
C ILE A 1041 30.69 -5.74 0.81
N ALA A 1042 30.88 -4.42 0.96
CA ALA A 1042 31.92 -3.68 0.26
C ALA A 1042 33.36 -4.10 0.63
N SER A 1043 33.60 -4.47 1.89
CA SER A 1043 34.91 -5.01 2.33
C SER A 1043 35.15 -6.42 1.79
N LEU A 1044 34.13 -7.28 1.76
CA LEU A 1044 34.20 -8.61 1.15
C LEU A 1044 34.36 -8.52 -0.38
N GLU A 1045 33.66 -7.61 -1.07
CA GLU A 1045 33.86 -7.36 -2.50
C GLU A 1045 35.29 -6.92 -2.82
N THR A 1046 35.88 -6.03 -2.02
CA THR A 1046 37.26 -5.58 -2.23
C THR A 1046 38.28 -6.67 -1.90
N GLN A 1047 38.02 -7.52 -0.89
CA GLN A 1047 38.83 -8.70 -0.62
C GLN A 1047 38.74 -9.73 -1.77
N VAL A 1048 37.55 -9.97 -2.34
CA VAL A 1048 37.35 -10.84 -3.50
C VAL A 1048 38.09 -10.29 -4.73
N ARG A 1049 38.01 -8.98 -5.00
CA ARG A 1049 38.78 -8.34 -6.09
C ARG A 1049 40.29 -8.56 -5.92
N GLN A 1050 40.83 -8.32 -4.72
CA GLN A 1050 42.24 -8.59 -4.40
C GLN A 1050 42.62 -10.06 -4.60
N GLN A 1051 41.76 -11.01 -4.20
CA GLN A 1051 41.99 -12.44 -4.44
C GLN A 1051 41.95 -12.81 -5.92
N THR A 1052 41.03 -12.22 -6.72
CA THR A 1052 41.02 -12.43 -8.17
C THR A 1052 42.26 -11.86 -8.86
N GLU A 1053 42.79 -10.71 -8.41
CA GLU A 1053 44.06 -10.19 -8.91
C GLU A 1053 45.26 -11.06 -8.52
N GLN A 1054 45.33 -11.52 -7.27
CA GLN A 1054 46.40 -12.42 -6.81
C GLN A 1054 46.38 -13.74 -7.60
N ARG A 1055 45.18 -14.29 -7.84
CA ARG A 1055 44.99 -15.46 -8.71
C ARG A 1055 45.43 -15.19 -10.15
N ALA A 1056 45.05 -14.06 -10.75
CA ALA A 1056 45.45 -13.72 -12.11
C ALA A 1056 46.98 -13.59 -12.26
N ARG A 1057 47.65 -13.05 -11.23
CA ARG A 1057 49.12 -12.99 -11.18
C ARG A 1057 49.74 -14.39 -11.11
N THR A 1058 49.28 -15.26 -10.20
CA THR A 1058 49.81 -16.63 -10.10
C THR A 1058 49.47 -17.51 -11.31
N GLU A 1059 48.35 -17.28 -11.99
CA GLU A 1059 48.04 -17.93 -13.27
C GLU A 1059 48.97 -17.44 -14.40
N ALA A 1060 49.35 -16.16 -14.41
CA ALA A 1060 50.34 -15.63 -15.33
C ALA A 1060 51.76 -16.19 -15.06
N ASP A 1061 52.18 -16.24 -13.79
CA ASP A 1061 53.46 -16.84 -13.38
C ASP A 1061 53.51 -18.34 -13.77
N LEU A 1062 52.44 -19.08 -13.52
CA LEU A 1062 52.34 -20.50 -13.86
C LEU A 1062 52.32 -20.73 -15.37
N ASN A 1063 51.73 -19.82 -16.16
CA ASN A 1063 51.82 -19.85 -17.61
C ASN A 1063 53.25 -19.52 -18.11
N ALA A 1064 53.95 -18.56 -17.48
CA ALA A 1064 55.36 -18.29 -17.80
C ALA A 1064 56.27 -19.50 -17.49
N VAL A 1065 55.98 -20.25 -16.41
CA VAL A 1065 56.65 -21.52 -16.10
C VAL A 1065 56.32 -22.60 -17.15
N ARG A 1066 55.06 -22.72 -17.60
CA ARG A 1066 54.69 -23.62 -18.70
C ARG A 1066 55.45 -23.30 -19.99
N ASP A 1067 55.51 -22.03 -20.37
CA ASP A 1067 56.27 -21.56 -21.54
C ASP A 1067 57.77 -21.84 -21.41
N LEU A 1068 58.33 -21.73 -20.20
CA LEU A 1068 59.72 -22.09 -19.93
C LEU A 1068 59.94 -23.60 -20.05
N CYS A 1069 59.04 -24.43 -19.52
CA CYS A 1069 59.11 -25.88 -19.70
C CYS A 1069 59.04 -26.28 -21.18
N VAL A 1070 58.14 -25.68 -21.97
CA VAL A 1070 58.05 -25.92 -23.42
C VAL A 1070 59.35 -25.53 -24.13
N LYS A 1071 59.97 -24.40 -23.77
CA LYS A 1071 61.27 -23.98 -24.31
C LYS A 1071 62.40 -24.93 -23.90
N LEU A 1072 62.39 -25.44 -22.67
CA LEU A 1072 63.38 -26.41 -22.18
C LEU A 1072 63.23 -27.78 -22.84
N ASP A 1073 62.01 -28.27 -23.07
CA ASP A 1073 61.78 -29.50 -23.83
C ASP A 1073 62.15 -29.33 -25.31
N GLN A 1074 61.89 -28.17 -25.93
CA GLN A 1074 62.37 -27.86 -27.29
C GLN A 1074 63.92 -27.81 -27.36
N GLN A 1075 64.59 -27.22 -26.38
CA GLN A 1075 66.06 -27.23 -26.29
C GLN A 1075 66.62 -28.63 -26.05
N LYS A 1076 65.93 -29.44 -25.25
CA LYS A 1076 66.26 -30.86 -25.02
C LYS A 1076 66.05 -31.67 -26.29
N GLU A 1077 65.00 -31.46 -27.06
CA GLU A 1077 64.80 -32.08 -28.37
C GLU A 1077 65.87 -31.67 -29.39
N SER A 1078 66.25 -30.40 -29.46
CA SER A 1078 67.35 -29.96 -30.34
C SER A 1078 68.70 -30.57 -29.92
N LEU A 1079 69.00 -30.62 -28.61
CA LEU A 1079 70.21 -31.26 -28.10
C LEU A 1079 70.19 -32.79 -28.27
N MET A 1080 69.04 -33.46 -28.11
CA MET A 1080 68.90 -34.89 -28.42
C MET A 1080 69.12 -35.16 -29.91
N LYS A 1081 68.64 -34.28 -30.79
CA LYS A 1081 68.88 -34.37 -32.24
C LYS A 1081 70.36 -34.14 -32.57
N GLU A 1082 70.98 -33.10 -32.03
CA GLU A 1082 72.42 -32.87 -32.19
C GLU A 1082 73.24 -34.07 -31.68
N MET A 1083 72.87 -34.66 -30.53
CA MET A 1083 73.52 -35.87 -30.01
C MET A 1083 73.27 -37.09 -30.91
N ALA A 1084 72.10 -37.23 -31.53
CA ALA A 1084 71.84 -38.27 -32.53
C ALA A 1084 72.69 -38.08 -33.79
N ASP A 1085 72.80 -36.85 -34.31
CA ASP A 1085 73.63 -36.50 -35.47
C ASP A 1085 75.13 -36.71 -35.16
N ARG A 1086 75.59 -36.33 -33.95
CA ARG A 1086 76.97 -36.59 -33.49
C ARG A 1086 77.23 -38.08 -33.28
N ASN A 1087 76.27 -38.86 -32.80
CA ASN A 1087 76.38 -40.32 -32.72
C ASN A 1087 76.40 -40.97 -34.10
N ALA A 1088 75.61 -40.48 -35.06
CA ALA A 1088 75.67 -40.93 -36.45
C ALA A 1088 77.07 -40.66 -37.04
N MET A 1089 77.60 -39.44 -36.91
CA MET A 1089 78.98 -39.11 -37.31
C MET A 1089 80.02 -39.99 -36.59
N LYS A 1090 79.84 -40.25 -35.29
CA LYS A 1090 80.71 -41.17 -34.53
C LYS A 1090 80.70 -42.58 -35.13
N THR A 1091 79.52 -43.14 -35.43
CA THR A 1091 79.44 -44.48 -36.07
C THR A 1091 80.04 -44.50 -37.49
N GLN A 1092 79.96 -43.39 -38.24
CA GLN A 1092 80.66 -43.26 -39.53
C GLN A 1092 82.18 -43.27 -39.35
N TYR A 1093 82.72 -42.53 -38.37
CA TYR A 1093 84.15 -42.57 -38.05
C TYR A 1093 84.60 -43.92 -37.48
N GLU A 1094 83.80 -44.59 -36.65
CA GLU A 1094 84.06 -45.95 -36.16
C GLU A 1094 84.07 -46.97 -37.31
N ALA A 1095 83.19 -46.82 -38.30
CA ALA A 1095 83.19 -47.62 -39.53
C ALA A 1095 84.42 -47.31 -40.42
N GLN A 1096 84.84 -46.05 -40.55
CA GLN A 1096 86.07 -45.67 -41.25
C GLN A 1096 87.32 -46.24 -40.57
N ILE A 1097 87.42 -46.11 -39.24
CA ILE A 1097 88.50 -46.73 -38.44
C ILE A 1097 88.49 -48.25 -38.60
N SER A 1098 87.32 -48.88 -38.67
CA SER A 1098 87.22 -50.33 -38.90
C SER A 1098 87.68 -50.75 -40.30
N ARG A 1099 87.42 -49.94 -41.35
CA ARG A 1099 87.97 -50.14 -42.70
C ARG A 1099 89.48 -49.95 -42.73
N LEU A 1100 89.98 -48.84 -42.18
CA LEU A 1100 91.41 -48.55 -42.10
C LEU A 1100 92.18 -49.62 -41.29
N ARG A 1101 91.57 -50.22 -40.26
CA ARG A 1101 92.13 -51.38 -39.54
C ARG A 1101 92.11 -52.66 -40.39
N ALA A 1102 91.07 -52.90 -41.19
CA ALA A 1102 91.05 -54.02 -42.12
C ALA A 1102 92.10 -53.86 -43.22
N GLU A 1103 92.25 -52.66 -43.78
CA GLU A 1103 93.30 -52.29 -44.74
C GLU A 1103 94.70 -52.43 -44.11
N GLN A 1104 94.90 -51.95 -42.87
CA GLN A 1104 96.12 -52.15 -42.10
C GLN A 1104 96.42 -53.64 -41.89
N ASN A 1105 95.42 -54.46 -41.56
CA ASN A 1105 95.60 -55.90 -41.40
C ASN A 1105 95.96 -56.58 -42.73
N ILE A 1106 95.35 -56.18 -43.85
CA ILE A 1106 95.70 -56.69 -45.19
C ILE A 1106 97.14 -56.31 -45.57
N VAL A 1107 97.57 -55.09 -45.26
CA VAL A 1107 98.96 -54.63 -45.48
C VAL A 1107 99.93 -55.35 -44.53
N GLN A 1108 99.57 -55.59 -43.28
CA GLN A 1108 100.38 -56.36 -42.33
C GLN A 1108 100.48 -57.84 -42.74
N GLU A 1109 99.39 -58.45 -43.20
CA GLU A 1109 99.42 -59.79 -43.79
C GLU A 1109 100.30 -59.83 -45.05
N GLN A 1110 100.23 -58.80 -45.90
CA GLN A 1110 101.07 -58.74 -47.09
C GLN A 1110 102.54 -58.58 -46.72
N MET A 1111 102.88 -57.67 -45.80
CA MET A 1111 104.23 -57.52 -45.27
C MET A 1111 104.74 -58.82 -44.62
N ASN A 1112 103.87 -59.57 -43.92
CA ASN A 1112 104.22 -60.89 -43.38
C ASN A 1112 104.46 -61.94 -44.50
N ARG A 1113 103.69 -61.91 -45.60
CA ARG A 1113 103.95 -62.75 -46.79
C ARG A 1113 105.26 -62.37 -47.45
N ASP A 1114 105.51 -61.08 -47.59
CA ASP A 1114 106.71 -60.53 -48.23
C ASP A 1114 107.95 -60.88 -47.39
N HIS A 1115 107.89 -60.73 -46.05
CA HIS A 1115 108.90 -61.28 -45.13
C HIS A 1115 109.10 -62.79 -45.34
N LEU A 1116 108.04 -63.61 -45.36
CA LEU A 1116 108.17 -65.05 -45.65
C LEU A 1116 108.73 -65.35 -47.05
N THR A 1117 108.69 -64.43 -48.02
CA THR A 1117 109.42 -64.56 -49.30
C THR A 1117 110.87 -64.08 -49.20
N VAL A 1118 111.17 -63.08 -48.37
CA VAL A 1118 112.54 -62.65 -48.04
C VAL A 1118 113.24 -63.78 -47.28
N ASP A 1119 112.66 -64.32 -46.20
CA ASP A 1119 113.19 -65.46 -45.45
C ASP A 1119 113.53 -66.66 -46.37
N ARG A 1120 112.69 -66.91 -47.39
CA ARG A 1120 112.93 -67.94 -48.41
C ARG A 1120 114.05 -67.57 -49.38
N MET A 1121 114.15 -66.31 -49.79
CA MET A 1121 115.23 -65.84 -50.65
C MET A 1121 116.56 -65.78 -49.88
N GLU A 1122 116.56 -65.45 -48.60
CA GLU A 1122 117.72 -65.53 -47.71
C GLU A 1122 118.14 -66.98 -47.49
N ALA A 1123 117.20 -67.90 -47.22
CA ALA A 1123 117.51 -69.34 -47.16
C ALA A 1123 118.06 -69.90 -48.49
N LEU A 1124 117.55 -69.44 -49.64
CA LEU A 1124 118.10 -69.79 -50.96
C LEU A 1124 119.47 -69.15 -51.23
N LEU A 1125 119.73 -67.94 -50.72
CA LEU A 1125 121.04 -67.28 -50.80
C LEU A 1125 122.06 -67.96 -49.88
N ASP A 1126 121.67 -68.39 -48.69
CA ASP A 1126 122.52 -69.16 -47.78
C ASP A 1126 122.75 -70.59 -48.28
N GLN A 1127 121.76 -71.23 -48.91
CA GLN A 1127 121.98 -72.46 -49.66
C GLN A 1127 122.98 -72.23 -50.80
N ALA A 1128 122.81 -71.19 -51.62
CA ALA A 1128 123.75 -70.88 -52.71
C ALA A 1128 125.17 -70.51 -52.20
N ARG A 1129 125.28 -69.87 -51.02
CA ARG A 1129 126.56 -69.63 -50.33
C ARG A 1129 127.18 -70.94 -49.86
N GLN A 1130 126.40 -71.85 -49.29
CA GLN A 1130 126.87 -73.18 -48.88
C GLN A 1130 127.33 -74.00 -50.09
N GLU A 1131 126.51 -74.09 -51.14
CA GLU A 1131 126.87 -74.73 -52.41
C GLU A 1131 128.13 -74.11 -53.04
N SER A 1132 128.32 -72.79 -52.91
CA SER A 1132 129.55 -72.10 -53.34
C SER A 1132 130.76 -72.44 -52.46
N LEU A 1133 130.59 -72.64 -51.15
CA LEU A 1133 131.64 -73.07 -50.22
C LEU A 1133 132.01 -74.55 -50.44
N ASP A 1134 131.03 -75.40 -50.73
CA ASP A 1134 131.21 -76.80 -51.09
C ASP A 1134 131.93 -76.92 -52.45
N CYS A 1135 131.55 -76.08 -53.43
CA CYS A 1135 132.29 -75.95 -54.69
C CYS A 1135 133.71 -75.38 -54.49
N GLN A 1136 133.92 -74.48 -53.51
CA GLN A 1136 135.24 -73.92 -53.21
C GLN A 1136 136.15 -74.95 -52.51
N THR A 1137 135.63 -75.70 -51.55
CA THR A 1137 136.37 -76.79 -50.89
C THR A 1137 136.68 -77.91 -51.89
N HIS A 1138 135.75 -78.30 -52.76
CA HIS A 1138 136.03 -79.26 -53.82
C HIS A 1138 137.05 -78.74 -54.85
N ASN A 1139 137.04 -77.44 -55.18
CA ASN A 1139 138.13 -76.85 -55.97
C ASN A 1139 139.47 -76.85 -55.20
N GLN A 1140 139.47 -76.72 -53.87
CA GLN A 1140 140.67 -76.82 -53.05
C GLN A 1140 141.21 -78.26 -53.02
N GLU A 1141 140.34 -79.27 -52.98
CA GLU A 1141 140.68 -80.68 -53.16
C GLU A 1141 141.30 -80.94 -54.54
N LEU A 1142 140.64 -80.51 -55.61
CA LEU A 1142 141.14 -80.63 -56.99
C LEU A 1142 142.47 -79.88 -57.19
N GLN A 1143 142.69 -78.74 -56.50
CA GLN A 1143 143.98 -78.06 -56.47
C GLN A 1143 145.06 -78.85 -55.72
N ASN A 1144 144.70 -79.53 -54.61
CA ASN A 1144 145.61 -80.41 -53.88
C ASN A 1144 145.96 -81.68 -54.68
N GLU A 1145 145.00 -82.23 -55.44
CA GLU A 1145 145.26 -83.32 -56.39
C GLU A 1145 146.11 -82.86 -57.58
N MET A 1146 145.82 -81.69 -58.16
CA MET A 1146 146.67 -81.05 -59.16
C MET A 1146 148.10 -80.77 -58.65
N ALA A 1147 148.27 -80.42 -57.37
CA ALA A 1147 149.57 -80.27 -56.75
C ALA A 1147 150.30 -81.62 -56.61
N ARG A 1148 149.60 -82.68 -56.16
CA ARG A 1148 150.13 -84.06 -56.15
C ARG A 1148 150.51 -84.55 -57.55
N LEU A 1149 149.68 -84.29 -58.56
CA LEU A 1149 149.94 -84.67 -59.95
C LEU A 1149 151.12 -83.89 -60.52
N LYS A 1150 151.24 -82.58 -60.25
CA LYS A 1150 152.43 -81.78 -60.61
C LYS A 1150 153.69 -82.31 -59.92
N GLN A 1151 153.63 -82.63 -58.63
CA GLN A 1151 154.74 -83.26 -57.91
C GLN A 1151 155.13 -84.60 -58.54
N ARG A 1152 154.15 -85.43 -58.91
CA ARG A 1152 154.37 -86.72 -59.59
C ARG A 1152 154.94 -86.56 -61.00
N VAL A 1153 154.55 -85.51 -61.74
CA VAL A 1153 155.17 -85.13 -63.01
C VAL A 1153 156.63 -84.71 -62.78
N CYS A 1154 156.94 -83.90 -61.76
CA CYS A 1154 158.33 -83.56 -61.43
C CYS A 1154 159.17 -84.79 -61.03
N GLU A 1155 158.61 -85.75 -60.27
CA GLU A 1155 159.27 -87.02 -59.98
C GLU A 1155 159.57 -87.83 -61.25
N LEU A 1156 158.63 -87.86 -62.21
CA LEU A 1156 158.81 -88.54 -63.49
C LEU A 1156 159.78 -87.80 -64.41
N GLN A 1157 159.77 -86.46 -64.40
CA GLN A 1157 160.71 -85.60 -65.13
C GLN A 1157 162.15 -85.82 -64.64
N ASN A 1158 162.34 -85.93 -63.33
CA ASN A 1158 163.63 -86.20 -62.70
C ASN A 1158 164.13 -87.64 -62.94
N LYS A 1159 163.22 -88.60 -63.07
CA LYS A 1159 163.57 -89.96 -63.51
C LYS A 1159 163.95 -89.97 -64.99
N LEU A 1160 163.18 -89.31 -65.84
CA LEU A 1160 163.45 -89.21 -67.28
C LEU A 1160 164.79 -88.52 -67.56
N SER A 1161 165.18 -87.50 -66.78
CA SER A 1161 166.49 -86.85 -66.91
C SER A 1161 167.65 -87.72 -66.42
N ALA A 1162 167.44 -88.55 -65.38
CA ALA A 1162 168.42 -89.56 -64.94
C ALA A 1162 168.61 -90.66 -66.00
N GLU A 1163 167.52 -91.27 -66.48
CA GLU A 1163 167.52 -92.26 -67.57
C GLU A 1163 168.18 -91.69 -68.85
N SER A 1164 167.90 -90.42 -69.18
CA SER A 1164 168.55 -89.73 -70.31
C SER A 1164 170.06 -89.54 -70.11
N ALA A 1165 170.54 -89.43 -68.87
CA ALA A 1165 171.97 -89.36 -68.56
C ALA A 1165 172.65 -90.74 -68.64
N GLU A 1166 171.96 -91.82 -68.26
CA GLU A 1166 172.43 -93.19 -68.47
C GLU A 1166 172.45 -93.58 -69.96
N LEU A 1167 171.41 -93.22 -70.72
CA LEU A 1167 171.37 -93.44 -72.17
C LEU A 1167 172.57 -92.79 -72.88
N ARG A 1168 172.97 -91.58 -72.47
CA ARG A 1168 174.18 -90.91 -72.98
C ARG A 1168 175.49 -91.66 -72.64
N ARG A 1169 175.56 -92.33 -71.48
CA ARG A 1169 176.72 -93.20 -71.15
C ARG A 1169 176.79 -94.41 -72.09
N TYR A 1170 175.66 -95.08 -72.33
CA TYR A 1170 175.60 -96.22 -73.25
C TYR A 1170 175.89 -95.80 -74.71
N GLN A 1171 175.43 -94.63 -75.15
CA GLN A 1171 175.76 -94.08 -76.47
C GLN A 1171 177.26 -93.84 -76.65
N ASN A 1172 177.95 -93.30 -75.64
CA ASN A 1172 179.40 -93.11 -75.70
C ASN A 1172 180.15 -94.45 -75.78
N GLN A 1173 179.77 -95.46 -74.99
CA GLN A 1173 180.37 -96.81 -75.07
C GLN A 1173 180.13 -97.47 -76.44
N ALA A 1174 178.94 -97.29 -77.03
CA ALA A 1174 178.64 -97.81 -78.37
C ALA A 1174 179.52 -97.16 -79.47
N ALA A 1175 179.90 -95.89 -79.31
CA ALA A 1175 180.82 -95.22 -80.23
C ALA A 1175 182.24 -95.80 -80.14
N GLU A 1176 182.74 -96.12 -78.94
CA GLU A 1176 184.06 -96.74 -78.74
C GLU A 1176 184.14 -98.14 -79.39
N TYR A 1177 183.15 -99.00 -79.17
CA TYR A 1177 183.09 -100.31 -79.83
C TYR A 1177 182.94 -100.21 -81.36
N SER A 1178 182.18 -99.23 -81.86
CA SER A 1178 182.02 -99.00 -83.29
C SER A 1178 183.34 -98.68 -83.99
N LYS A 1179 184.24 -97.95 -83.31
CA LYS A 1179 185.58 -97.66 -83.82
C LYS A 1179 186.42 -98.93 -83.94
N GLN A 1180 186.48 -99.76 -82.90
CA GLN A 1180 187.24 -101.03 -82.89
C GLN A 1180 186.77 -102.00 -84.00
N ILE A 1181 185.47 -102.03 -84.30
CA ILE A 1181 184.90 -102.84 -85.39
C ILE A 1181 185.32 -102.34 -86.78
N SER A 1182 185.62 -101.04 -86.94
CA SER A 1182 186.05 -100.49 -88.24
C SER A 1182 187.48 -100.95 -88.60
N GLU A 1183 188.39 -100.97 -87.63
CA GLU A 1183 189.81 -101.31 -87.81
C GLU A 1183 189.98 -102.79 -88.20
N LEU A 1184 189.22 -103.70 -87.56
CA LEU A 1184 189.22 -105.13 -87.88
C LEU A 1184 188.60 -105.48 -89.25
N ARG A 1185 187.72 -104.64 -89.82
CA ARG A 1185 187.10 -104.90 -91.13
C ARG A 1185 188.06 -104.69 -92.29
N THR A 1186 189.02 -103.78 -92.16
CA THR A 1186 190.01 -103.47 -93.21
C THR A 1186 191.01 -104.61 -93.47
N GLU A 1187 191.33 -105.42 -92.47
CA GLU A 1187 192.25 -106.56 -92.61
C GLU A 1187 191.60 -107.73 -93.37
N VAL A 1188 190.35 -108.05 -93.05
CA VAL A 1188 189.62 -109.22 -93.60
C VAL A 1188 189.29 -109.08 -95.10
N THR A 1189 189.20 -107.85 -95.62
CA THR A 1189 188.76 -107.62 -97.00
C THR A 1189 189.76 -108.05 -98.08
N ASN A 1190 191.07 -107.84 -97.88
CA ASN A 1190 192.03 -107.89 -99.00
C ASN A 1190 192.75 -109.22 -99.21
N GLU A 1191 192.72 -110.16 -98.26
CA GLU A 1191 193.05 -111.57 -98.55
C GLU A 1191 192.15 -112.17 -99.64
N ARG A 1192 190.86 -111.77 -99.66
CA ARG A 1192 189.83 -112.41 -100.49
C ARG A 1192 189.90 -112.04 -101.96
N PHE A 1193 190.52 -110.92 -102.33
CA PHE A 1193 190.55 -110.46 -103.72
C PHE A 1193 191.46 -111.31 -104.63
N ASN A 1194 192.41 -112.06 -104.06
CA ASN A 1194 193.37 -112.87 -104.83
C ASN A 1194 192.82 -114.17 -105.44
N ARG A 1195 191.57 -114.58 -105.16
CA ARG A 1195 191.06 -115.92 -105.54
C ARG A 1195 190.00 -115.97 -106.66
N ALA A 1196 189.26 -114.90 -106.93
CA ALA A 1196 188.16 -114.90 -107.91
C ALA A 1196 188.59 -114.47 -109.33
N ARG A 1197 189.69 -115.04 -109.86
CA ARG A 1197 190.36 -114.56 -111.09
C ARG A 1197 189.97 -115.33 -112.38
N LYS A 1198 188.87 -116.09 -112.41
CA LYS A 1198 188.62 -117.05 -113.52
C LYS A 1198 187.19 -117.26 -114.02
N GLU A 1199 186.17 -117.14 -113.17
CA GLU A 1199 184.79 -117.52 -113.49
C GLU A 1199 183.85 -116.46 -112.86
N GLU A 1200 182.87 -115.88 -113.57
CA GLU A 1200 182.63 -115.95 -115.02
C GLU A 1200 182.13 -114.60 -115.56
N GLU A 1201 182.28 -114.44 -116.87
CA GLU A 1201 181.84 -113.33 -117.70
C GLU A 1201 180.41 -112.77 -117.50
N HIS A 1202 180.22 -111.58 -118.08
CA HIS A 1202 178.98 -111.05 -118.68
C HIS A 1202 177.92 -110.35 -117.78
N ARG A 1203 177.98 -109.01 -117.88
CA ARG A 1203 176.90 -107.99 -117.72
C ARG A 1203 176.63 -107.52 -116.27
N ARG A 1204 177.33 -106.44 -115.84
CA ARG A 1204 176.99 -105.01 -116.07
C ARG A 1204 175.86 -104.53 -115.13
N SER A 1205 176.16 -103.91 -113.99
CA SER A 1205 176.71 -102.54 -113.77
C SER A 1205 175.60 -101.49 -113.68
N LEU A 1206 175.53 -100.50 -112.77
CA LEU A 1206 176.25 -100.03 -111.56
C LEU A 1206 176.18 -98.48 -111.61
N ASN A 1207 176.40 -97.83 -110.47
CA ASN A 1207 176.97 -96.46 -110.35
C ASN A 1207 176.13 -95.23 -110.76
N SER A 1208 176.45 -94.00 -110.33
CA SER A 1208 177.08 -93.44 -109.08
C SER A 1208 177.20 -91.90 -109.21
N THR A 1209 177.36 -91.14 -108.11
CA THR A 1209 178.37 -90.03 -107.91
C THR A 1209 178.21 -89.35 -106.52
N PRO A 1210 179.21 -88.58 -105.99
CA PRO A 1210 179.30 -88.25 -104.56
C PRO A 1210 179.43 -86.74 -104.14
N GLU A 1211 179.13 -86.52 -102.85
CA GLU A 1211 179.77 -85.64 -101.83
C GLU A 1211 180.21 -84.18 -102.10
N SER A 1212 179.62 -83.22 -101.34
CA SER A 1212 180.27 -82.51 -100.19
C SER A 1212 179.44 -81.32 -99.70
N LEU A 1213 179.34 -81.09 -98.37
CA LEU A 1213 178.56 -79.99 -97.74
C LEU A 1213 179.05 -79.68 -96.30
N ASN A 1214 178.93 -78.42 -95.84
CA ASN A 1214 179.17 -78.00 -94.45
C ASN A 1214 178.57 -76.60 -94.18
N PHE A 1215 178.05 -76.30 -92.97
CA PHE A 1215 177.59 -74.94 -92.58
C PHE A 1215 177.43 -74.77 -91.04
N ASP A 1216 177.74 -73.57 -90.54
CA ASP A 1216 177.82 -73.14 -89.14
C ASP A 1216 177.54 -71.60 -89.02
N LEU A 1217 177.41 -70.91 -87.87
CA LEU A 1217 176.84 -71.16 -86.52
C LEU A 1217 177.24 -69.96 -85.63
N ASN A 1218 176.30 -69.27 -84.93
CA ASN A 1218 176.50 -68.42 -83.70
C ASN A 1218 175.34 -67.44 -83.41
N VAL A 1219 175.27 -66.93 -82.15
CA VAL A 1219 174.70 -65.61 -81.72
C VAL A 1219 173.16 -65.45 -81.83
N VAL A 1220 172.39 -64.86 -80.89
CA VAL A 1220 172.53 -64.44 -79.46
C VAL A 1220 171.08 -64.06 -78.98
N ILE A 1221 170.68 -63.82 -77.73
CA ILE A 1221 171.35 -63.66 -76.42
C ILE A 1221 171.44 -65.01 -75.69
#